data_AF-A0A8H6STW2-F1
#
_entry.id   AF-A0A8H6STW2-F1
#
_cell.length_a   1.000
_cell.length_b   1.000
_cell.length_c   1.000
_cell.angle_alpha   90.00
_cell.angle_beta   90.00
_cell.angle_gamma   90.00
#
_symmetry.space_group_name_H-M   'P 1'
#
loop_
_entity.id
_entity.type
_entity.pdbx_description
1 polymer ?
#
loop_
_entity_poly.entity_id
_entity_poly.type
_entity_poly.pdbx_seq_one_letter_code
_entity_poly.pdbx_strand_id
1 'polypeptide(L)'
;MSRAAPETNPYLQHRYGGKAGPSGANAAAVGVKEPLFGLVPRHVKGDQVRPAMQGDVNPFTKRPHTEQYKKILEGRKKLPVYAQMDEFLEMFSKNQIIVMVGETGSGKTTQIPQFVAYSDLPHARGKLVACTQPRRVAAMSVAKRVADEMDVQLGREVGYSIRFEDMTEPGTTFLKYMTDGMLLREAMNDPNLERYSTIILDEAHERTLATDILMGLLKNLAKRRTDLKIIVMSATLDAVKFQKYFSVRGTEAAPLFKVPGRTFPVEVFYTQEPEPDYVEAAIRTVLMIHRAEEPGDILLFLTGEEEIEDACRKIKLEADDLINQDPDAVGPMTCIPLYSSLPPQQQQRIFDPAPPARNGGPPGRKVVVSTNIAETSLTIDGIVYVVDPGFSKQKVYNPRIRVESLLVSPISKASAQQRAGRAGRTRPGKCFRLYTEKDFMSELEEQTHPEILRSNLSNVVLELVKLGVKDLVRFDYVDAPAPETLMRALELLNYLAALDDDGNLTPLGGVMAEFPLDPQMAKMLIVSPEFKCSTEILTIAAMLSVPNVWLRPNNQRREADAAKALLTVPDGDHLTLLNVYNEYMNNQHDKNWAWTHYLSARALAQAENVRKQLERTMERFEIEFISISDPKKMYQYVRQALICGFFMQVAHKEGEKGNYLTVKDNQVVGLHPSCGLDTQPEWVLFNEFVLTTRPYIRTVSEVRPEWLLEFAPTYFDLASFADGETKRALQRVVNKRAGKLVGVGVRTVSFLGLQVYSIGFYADLAAPALKLRADMSADEKIEHIIDNTAVMLRIIPTRSTSYSHLRDAFLRMLQTRQNEAKKRGEFTEEDALAVGAPIRTLKTMLPNTPFVKGSFLDVFMPAPVSGQPRTLILRDMGALQNSWVATNLFLHYFSAKPASPALKKRVVEKLSG
;
A
#
# COMPACT_ATOMS: atom_id res chain seq x y z
N MET A 1 41.64 -42.29 33.83
CA MET A 1 40.93 -41.49 32.81
C MET A 1 39.64 -40.99 33.42
N SER A 2 39.70 -39.87 34.14
CA SER A 2 38.59 -39.36 34.96
C SER A 2 37.66 -38.47 34.14
N ARG A 3 36.36 -38.73 34.29
CA ARG A 3 35.25 -37.94 33.71
C ARG A 3 35.16 -36.60 34.45
N ALA A 4 35.26 -35.50 33.72
CA ALA A 4 34.99 -34.17 34.24
C ALA A 4 33.47 -33.98 34.49
N ALA A 5 33.15 -33.31 35.59
CA ALA A 5 31.78 -33.05 36.04
C ALA A 5 31.02 -32.11 35.09
N PRO A 6 29.68 -32.26 34.96
CA PRO A 6 28.84 -31.56 33.98
C PRO A 6 28.73 -30.03 34.18
N GLU A 7 29.28 -29.48 35.26
CA GLU A 7 29.19 -28.06 35.61
C GLU A 7 30.10 -27.13 34.78
N THR A 8 31.04 -27.69 34.02
CA THR A 8 31.96 -26.92 33.16
C THR A 8 31.51 -26.84 31.70
N ASN A 9 30.31 -27.35 31.35
CA ASN A 9 29.78 -27.23 29.99
C ASN A 9 29.13 -25.85 29.78
N PRO A 10 29.70 -24.98 28.92
CA PRO A 10 29.24 -23.60 28.73
C PRO A 10 27.80 -23.50 28.15
N TYR A 11 27.22 -24.58 27.62
CA TYR A 11 25.84 -24.58 27.10
C TYR A 11 24.77 -24.80 28.17
N LEU A 12 25.13 -25.26 29.39
CA LEU A 12 24.17 -25.59 30.46
C LEU A 12 24.16 -24.58 31.63
N GLN A 13 24.95 -23.51 31.54
CA GLN A 13 25.16 -22.54 32.62
C GLN A 13 23.89 -21.77 33.04
N HIS A 14 22.89 -21.66 32.17
CA HIS A 14 21.62 -21.00 32.45
C HIS A 14 20.69 -21.79 33.37
N ARG A 15 20.95 -23.09 33.63
CA ARG A 15 20.10 -23.96 34.45
C ARG A 15 20.43 -23.97 35.95
N TYR A 16 21.57 -23.42 36.38
CA TYR A 16 22.05 -23.53 37.76
C TYR A 16 22.30 -22.18 38.49
N GLY A 17 21.92 -21.05 37.89
CA GLY A 17 22.14 -19.72 38.44
C GLY A 17 21.04 -19.25 39.40
N GLY A 18 21.04 -19.76 40.63
CA GLY A 18 20.21 -19.24 41.72
C GLY A 18 20.89 -19.44 43.08
N LYS A 19 21.80 -18.53 43.45
CA LYS A 19 22.19 -18.17 44.84
C LYS A 19 23.24 -17.06 44.84
N ALA A 20 23.04 -16.09 45.73
CA ALA A 20 23.86 -14.90 45.94
C ALA A 20 25.23 -15.19 46.61
N GLY A 21 26.23 -14.33 46.35
CA GLY A 21 27.53 -14.26 47.04
C GLY A 21 28.44 -13.14 46.46
N PRO A 22 29.39 -12.58 47.23
CA PRO A 22 29.42 -11.14 47.53
C PRO A 22 30.56 -10.35 46.86
N SER A 23 30.34 -9.06 46.59
CA SER A 23 31.40 -8.06 46.45
C SER A 23 31.08 -6.82 47.28
N GLY A 24 31.63 -6.78 48.49
CA GLY A 24 31.65 -5.60 49.33
C GLY A 24 32.81 -4.68 48.94
N ALA A 25 32.47 -3.52 48.41
CA ALA A 25 33.16 -2.25 48.66
C ALA A 25 32.26 -1.11 48.15
N ASN A 26 31.94 -0.16 49.04
CA ASN A 26 31.13 1.06 48.85
C ASN A 26 29.60 0.95 48.99
N ALA A 27 29.12 0.18 49.95
CA ALA A 27 27.77 0.34 50.51
C ALA A 27 27.82 1.17 51.79
N ALA A 28 28.04 2.48 51.65
CA ALA A 28 27.90 3.44 52.74
C ALA A 28 27.48 4.82 52.22
N ALA A 29 26.27 4.90 51.65
CA ALA A 29 25.39 6.08 51.69
C ALA A 29 24.05 5.77 51.00
N VAL A 30 22.97 6.16 51.67
CA VAL A 30 21.56 6.25 51.25
C VAL A 30 20.72 4.97 51.29
N GLY A 31 20.02 4.78 52.42
CA GLY A 31 18.88 3.86 52.54
C GLY A 31 17.63 4.38 51.82
N VAL A 32 17.64 4.39 50.48
CA VAL A 32 16.42 4.60 49.69
C VAL A 32 15.74 3.24 49.52
N LYS A 33 14.55 3.04 50.12
CA LYS A 33 13.69 1.91 49.75
C LYS A 33 13.45 1.95 48.25
N GLU A 34 13.67 0.84 47.54
CA GLU A 34 13.49 0.79 46.09
C GLU A 34 12.07 1.30 45.73
N PRO A 35 11.91 2.30 44.82
CA PRO A 35 10.65 3.05 44.70
C PRO A 35 9.42 2.23 44.27
N LEU A 36 9.62 1.08 43.63
CA LEU A 36 8.54 0.17 43.20
C LEU A 36 8.35 -1.03 44.15
N PHE A 37 9.08 -1.07 45.27
CA PHE A 37 9.05 -2.19 46.21
C PHE A 37 7.64 -2.39 46.80
N GLY A 38 7.14 -3.62 46.73
CA GLY A 38 5.82 -3.99 47.25
C GLY A 38 4.64 -3.68 46.34
N LEU A 39 4.87 -3.10 45.15
CA LEU A 39 3.83 -2.98 44.14
C LEU A 39 3.49 -4.35 43.54
N VAL A 40 2.21 -4.72 43.57
CA VAL A 40 1.71 -5.96 42.97
C VAL A 40 1.03 -5.62 41.65
N PRO A 41 1.41 -6.25 40.52
CA PRO A 41 0.83 -5.97 39.22
C PRO A 41 -0.71 -5.97 39.25
N ARG A 42 -1.31 -4.90 38.71
CA ARG A 42 -2.77 -4.65 38.60
C ARG A 42 -3.50 -4.51 39.93
N HIS A 43 -2.79 -4.42 41.05
CA HIS A 43 -3.35 -4.22 42.39
C HIS A 43 -2.73 -3.00 43.08
N VAL A 44 -2.19 -2.09 42.25
CA VAL A 44 -1.54 -0.85 42.68
C VAL A 44 -2.58 0.24 42.89
N LYS A 45 -2.48 0.95 44.01
CA LYS A 45 -3.29 2.13 44.34
C LYS A 45 -2.51 3.42 44.14
N GLY A 46 -3.20 4.54 43.94
CA GLY A 46 -2.53 5.81 43.63
C GLY A 46 -1.74 6.40 44.80
N ASP A 47 -2.06 6.04 46.04
CA ASP A 47 -1.25 6.34 47.23
C ASP A 47 0.13 5.67 47.22
N GLN A 48 0.29 4.57 46.46
CA GLN A 48 1.59 3.93 46.24
C GLN A 48 2.33 4.52 45.03
N VAL A 49 1.59 4.94 43.98
CA VAL A 49 2.18 5.52 42.76
C VAL A 49 2.73 6.93 43.02
N ARG A 50 1.99 7.79 43.74
CA ARG A 50 2.38 9.19 43.98
C ARG A 50 3.75 9.32 44.66
N PRO A 51 4.07 8.56 45.73
CA PRO A 51 5.42 8.56 46.31
C PRO A 51 6.49 8.07 45.32
N ALA A 52 6.21 7.06 44.52
CA ALA A 52 7.16 6.55 43.52
C ALA A 52 7.45 7.58 42.41
N MET A 53 6.49 8.43 42.07
CA MET A 53 6.68 9.56 41.14
C MET A 53 7.37 10.76 41.80
N GLN A 54 7.15 10.98 43.10
CA GLN A 54 7.66 12.16 43.81
C GLN A 54 9.01 11.95 44.50
N GLY A 55 9.48 10.71 44.58
CA GLY A 55 10.78 10.38 45.17
C GLY A 55 11.95 10.99 44.41
N ASP A 56 13.13 11.02 45.04
CA ASP A 56 14.33 11.60 44.42
C ASP A 56 14.96 10.72 43.34
N VAL A 57 14.62 9.43 43.31
CA VAL A 57 15.21 8.42 42.42
C VAL A 57 14.18 7.91 41.44
N ASN A 58 14.53 7.93 40.15
CA ASN A 58 13.72 7.39 39.08
C ASN A 58 13.50 5.87 39.27
N PRO A 59 12.24 5.40 39.36
CA PRO A 59 11.92 4.01 39.62
C PRO A 59 12.42 3.05 38.54
N PHE A 60 12.56 3.52 37.30
CA PHE A 60 12.87 2.71 36.12
C PHE A 60 14.38 2.69 35.82
N THR A 61 15.05 3.84 35.92
CA THR A 61 16.50 3.94 35.60
C THR A 61 17.41 3.82 36.83
N LYS A 62 16.84 3.91 38.04
CA LYS A 62 17.56 3.93 39.33
C LYS A 62 18.54 5.10 39.46
N ARG A 63 18.36 6.17 38.67
CA ARG A 63 19.15 7.40 38.73
C ARG A 63 18.36 8.52 39.41
N PRO A 64 19.00 9.54 39.99
CA PRO A 64 18.30 10.69 40.52
C PRO A 64 17.45 11.36 39.43
N HIS A 65 16.25 11.81 39.80
CA HIS A 65 15.40 12.59 38.90
C HIS A 65 16.01 13.96 38.60
N THR A 66 15.87 14.40 37.35
CA THR A 66 16.32 15.73 36.92
C THR A 66 15.41 16.85 37.46
N GLU A 67 15.94 18.07 37.54
CA GLU A 67 15.12 19.25 37.87
C GLU A 67 14.03 19.51 36.82
N GLN A 68 14.31 19.17 35.56
CA GLN A 68 13.32 19.24 34.48
C GLN A 68 12.15 18.29 34.75
N TYR A 69 12.40 17.06 35.19
CA TYR A 69 11.35 16.13 35.59
C TYR A 69 10.44 16.70 36.68
N LYS A 70 11.01 17.24 37.76
CA LYS A 70 10.24 17.83 38.86
C LYS A 70 9.33 18.97 38.37
N LYS A 71 9.87 19.86 37.53
CA LYS A 71 9.09 20.95 36.90
C LYS A 71 7.93 20.42 36.05
N ILE A 72 8.19 19.39 35.24
CA ILE A 72 7.17 18.76 34.39
C ILE A 72 6.09 18.07 35.24
N LEU A 73 6.49 17.37 36.31
CA LEU A 73 5.59 16.67 37.22
C LEU A 73 4.59 17.63 37.89
N GLU A 74 5.02 18.82 38.31
CA GLU A 74 4.12 19.84 38.85
C GLU A 74 3.08 20.33 37.84
N GLY A 75 3.44 20.39 36.56
CA GLY A 75 2.48 20.64 35.48
C GLY A 75 1.47 19.49 35.32
N ARG A 76 1.97 18.25 35.31
CA ARG A 76 1.15 17.04 35.12
C ARG A 76 0.11 16.83 36.23
N LYS A 77 0.45 17.17 37.48
CA LYS A 77 -0.48 17.13 38.63
C LYS A 77 -1.74 17.98 38.42
N LYS A 78 -1.69 18.99 37.55
CA LYS A 78 -2.82 19.87 37.24
C LYS A 78 -3.73 19.32 36.14
N LEU A 79 -3.37 18.22 35.48
CA LEU A 79 -4.20 17.62 34.43
C LEU A 79 -5.43 16.93 35.04
N PRO A 80 -6.61 17.01 34.41
CA PRO A 80 -7.83 16.37 34.88
C PRO A 80 -7.67 14.87 35.20
N VAL A 81 -6.98 14.14 34.32
CA VAL A 81 -6.77 12.70 34.47
C VAL A 81 -5.95 12.33 35.72
N TYR A 82 -5.06 13.21 36.19
CA TYR A 82 -4.25 12.96 37.38
C TYR A 82 -5.10 12.97 38.66
N ALA A 83 -6.13 13.82 38.71
CA ALA A 83 -7.04 13.88 39.85
C ALA A 83 -7.85 12.59 40.02
N GLN A 84 -8.14 11.87 38.94
CA GLN A 84 -8.89 10.61 38.94
C GLN A 84 -7.98 9.36 38.84
N MET A 85 -6.70 9.47 39.17
CA MET A 85 -5.77 8.34 39.08
C MET A 85 -6.22 7.14 39.92
N ASP A 86 -6.76 7.36 41.13
CA ASP A 86 -7.21 6.27 42.00
C ASP A 86 -8.40 5.51 41.38
N GLU A 87 -9.38 6.24 40.84
CA GLU A 87 -10.56 5.69 40.16
C GLU A 87 -10.14 4.90 38.91
N PHE A 88 -9.19 5.43 38.13
CA PHE A 88 -8.64 4.72 36.97
C PHE A 88 -7.97 3.41 37.37
N LEU A 89 -7.10 3.42 38.38
CA LEU A 89 -6.37 2.24 38.83
C LEU A 89 -7.31 1.14 39.37
N GLU A 90 -8.36 1.53 40.10
CA GLU A 90 -9.39 0.61 40.56
C GLU A 90 -10.14 -0.03 39.38
N MET A 91 -10.57 0.79 38.41
CA MET A 91 -11.26 0.30 37.22
C MET A 91 -10.35 -0.61 36.38
N PHE A 92 -9.09 -0.24 36.22
CA PHE A 92 -8.06 -1.00 35.50
C PHE A 92 -7.78 -2.34 36.17
N SER A 93 -7.80 -2.42 37.50
CA SER A 93 -7.66 -3.68 38.23
C SER A 93 -8.81 -4.64 37.91
N LYS A 94 -10.05 -4.16 38.06
CA LYS A 94 -11.27 -4.99 38.01
C LYS A 94 -11.70 -5.41 36.60
N ASN A 95 -11.38 -4.63 35.57
CA ASN A 95 -11.95 -4.82 34.24
C ASN A 95 -10.91 -5.19 33.20
N GLN A 96 -11.27 -6.08 32.27
CA GLN A 96 -10.37 -6.45 31.17
C GLN A 96 -10.30 -5.37 30.09
N ILE A 97 -11.46 -4.76 29.78
CA ILE A 97 -11.60 -3.72 28.75
C ILE A 97 -12.20 -2.49 29.41
N ILE A 98 -11.67 -1.31 29.08
CA ILE A 98 -12.18 -0.02 29.54
C ILE A 98 -12.36 0.90 28.34
N VAL A 99 -13.54 1.53 28.24
CA VAL A 99 -13.74 2.65 27.33
C VAL A 99 -13.49 3.93 28.13
N MET A 100 -12.69 4.83 27.60
CA MET A 100 -12.34 6.09 28.24
C MET A 100 -12.72 7.26 27.36
N VAL A 101 -13.42 8.23 27.95
CA VAL A 101 -13.75 9.48 27.27
C VAL A 101 -13.26 10.65 28.09
N GLY A 102 -12.62 11.60 27.41
CA GLY A 102 -12.26 12.88 28.01
C GLY A 102 -11.84 13.84 26.92
N GLU A 103 -12.03 15.12 27.17
CA GLU A 103 -11.69 16.16 26.20
C GLU A 103 -10.21 16.13 25.82
N THR A 104 -9.89 16.69 24.66
CA THR A 104 -8.50 16.83 24.23
C THR A 104 -7.75 17.77 25.18
N GLY A 105 -6.50 17.43 25.53
CA GLY A 105 -5.75 18.17 26.55
C GLY A 105 -6.01 17.73 28.00
N SER A 106 -6.94 16.80 28.25
CA SER A 106 -7.18 16.26 29.60
C SER A 106 -6.06 15.36 30.14
N GLY A 107 -5.07 15.01 29.29
CA GLY A 107 -3.89 14.23 29.64
C GLY A 107 -3.96 12.74 29.28
N LYS A 108 -5.01 12.25 28.62
CA LYS A 108 -5.24 10.82 28.30
C LYS A 108 -4.00 10.14 27.71
N THR A 109 -3.57 10.60 26.54
CA THR A 109 -2.48 10.05 25.74
C THR A 109 -1.14 10.05 26.48
N THR A 110 -0.89 11.06 27.31
CA THR A 110 0.37 11.19 28.07
C THR A 110 0.38 10.40 29.38
N GLN A 111 -0.71 10.46 30.17
CA GLN A 111 -0.71 9.99 31.56
C GLN A 111 -1.22 8.55 31.71
N ILE A 112 -2.22 8.14 30.92
CA ILE A 112 -2.82 6.80 31.06
C ILE A 112 -1.79 5.69 30.80
N PRO A 113 -0.96 5.73 29.75
CA PRO A 113 0.04 4.70 29.55
C PRO A 113 1.10 4.67 30.68
N GLN A 114 1.39 5.81 31.31
CA GLN A 114 2.26 5.87 32.49
C GLN A 114 1.60 5.23 33.71
N PHE A 115 0.31 5.52 33.97
CA PHE A 115 -0.44 4.88 35.07
C PHE A 115 -0.50 3.37 34.88
N VAL A 116 -0.70 2.90 33.65
CA VAL A 116 -0.60 1.48 33.29
C VAL A 116 0.81 0.95 33.56
N ALA A 117 1.87 1.67 33.23
CA ALA A 117 3.25 1.23 33.49
C ALA A 117 3.54 1.04 35.00
N TYR A 118 3.03 1.94 35.85
CA TYR A 118 3.13 1.79 37.32
C TYR A 118 2.23 0.69 37.87
N SER A 119 1.06 0.44 37.27
CA SER A 119 0.11 -0.56 37.74
C SER A 119 0.44 -1.97 37.27
N ASP A 120 0.67 -2.17 35.97
CA ASP A 120 0.85 -3.47 35.32
C ASP A 120 2.31 -3.97 35.37
N LEU A 121 3.26 -3.08 35.69
CA LEU A 121 4.70 -3.34 35.78
C LEU A 121 5.23 -4.18 34.59
N PRO A 122 5.05 -3.70 33.34
CA PRO A 122 5.37 -4.47 32.13
C PRO A 122 6.85 -4.90 32.08
N HIS A 123 7.76 -4.03 32.52
CA HIS A 123 9.20 -4.30 32.61
C HIS A 123 9.56 -5.48 33.53
N ALA A 124 8.84 -5.66 34.65
CA ALA A 124 9.06 -6.77 35.57
C ALA A 124 8.53 -8.11 35.02
N ARG A 125 7.65 -8.06 34.01
CA ARG A 125 6.99 -9.23 33.42
C ARG A 125 7.56 -9.60 32.03
N GLY A 126 8.54 -8.86 31.53
CA GLY A 126 9.03 -9.01 30.15
C GLY A 126 7.93 -8.74 29.10
N LYS A 127 7.01 -7.81 29.39
CA LYS A 127 5.91 -7.40 28.51
C LYS A 127 6.00 -5.91 28.19
N LEU A 128 5.17 -5.45 27.26
CA LEU A 128 5.08 -4.05 26.84
C LEU A 128 3.65 -3.52 27.00
N VAL A 129 3.53 -2.20 27.08
CA VAL A 129 2.30 -1.44 26.87
C VAL A 129 2.37 -0.82 25.48
N ALA A 130 1.39 -1.13 24.61
CA ALA A 130 1.23 -0.47 23.33
C ALA A 130 0.22 0.67 23.46
N CYS A 131 0.56 1.87 22.98
CA CYS A 131 -0.40 2.95 22.77
C CYS A 131 -0.40 3.34 21.30
N THR A 132 -1.52 3.06 20.64
CA THR A 132 -1.68 3.35 19.21
C THR A 132 -2.09 4.80 18.99
N GLN A 133 -1.64 5.38 17.88
CA GLN A 133 -1.97 6.73 17.43
C GLN A 133 -2.26 6.68 15.92
N PRO A 134 -3.36 7.28 15.44
CA PRO A 134 -3.67 7.33 14.01
C PRO A 134 -2.58 8.00 13.16
N ARG A 135 -1.88 8.98 13.74
CA ARG A 135 -0.92 9.84 13.03
C ARG A 135 0.51 9.58 13.46
N ARG A 136 1.42 9.45 12.48
CA ARG A 136 2.87 9.25 12.69
C ARG A 136 3.48 10.34 13.59
N VAL A 137 3.19 11.61 13.30
CA VAL A 137 3.73 12.76 14.04
C VAL A 137 3.26 12.74 15.50
N ALA A 138 2.01 12.35 15.74
CA ALA A 138 1.49 12.20 17.11
C ALA A 138 2.25 11.11 17.88
N ALA A 139 2.42 9.91 17.29
CA ALA A 139 3.19 8.82 17.91
C ALA A 139 4.62 9.23 18.29
N MET A 140 5.34 9.91 17.38
CA MET A 140 6.71 10.36 17.62
C MET A 140 6.77 11.46 18.70
N SER A 141 5.91 12.48 18.57
CA SER A 141 5.89 13.63 19.47
C SER A 141 5.48 13.24 20.88
N VAL A 142 4.44 12.39 21.03
CA VAL A 142 4.02 11.92 22.35
C VAL A 142 5.04 10.98 22.97
N ALA A 143 5.69 10.10 22.20
CA ALA A 143 6.74 9.24 22.73
C ALA A 143 7.90 10.07 23.28
N LYS A 144 8.34 11.11 22.53
CA LYS A 144 9.36 12.03 23.01
C LYS A 144 8.92 12.76 24.27
N ARG A 145 7.70 13.31 24.27
CA ARG A 145 7.13 14.00 25.43
C ARG A 145 7.08 13.08 26.66
N VAL A 146 6.62 11.85 26.51
CA VAL A 146 6.46 10.91 27.61
C VAL A 146 7.81 10.37 28.09
N ALA A 147 8.80 10.23 27.20
CA ALA A 147 10.17 9.98 27.61
C ALA A 147 10.70 11.10 28.51
N ASP A 148 10.46 12.37 28.15
CA ASP A 148 10.82 13.52 28.98
C ASP A 148 10.01 13.56 30.29
N GLU A 149 8.72 13.19 30.28
CA GLU A 149 7.88 13.11 31.48
C GLU A 149 8.26 11.97 32.44
N MET A 150 8.83 10.88 31.92
CA MET A 150 9.34 9.75 32.70
C MET A 150 10.83 9.89 33.03
N ASP A 151 11.48 10.95 32.57
CA ASP A 151 12.91 11.24 32.77
C ASP A 151 13.81 10.10 32.25
N VAL A 152 13.51 9.62 31.04
CA VAL A 152 14.20 8.53 30.36
C VAL A 152 14.62 8.93 28.95
N GLN A 153 15.57 8.20 28.37
CA GLN A 153 16.01 8.43 27.00
C GLN A 153 15.00 7.81 26.01
N LEU A 154 14.53 8.62 25.05
CA LEU A 154 13.69 8.13 23.96
C LEU A 154 14.41 7.00 23.20
N GLY A 155 13.70 5.90 22.96
CA GLY A 155 14.21 4.69 22.34
C GLY A 155 14.63 3.61 23.34
N ARG A 156 14.79 3.95 24.62
CA ARG A 156 15.11 2.99 25.70
C ARG A 156 13.84 2.53 26.38
N GLU A 157 13.52 3.00 27.58
CA GLU A 157 12.32 2.59 28.35
C GLU A 157 11.01 2.97 27.65
N VAL A 158 10.99 4.16 27.03
CA VAL A 158 9.88 4.69 26.21
C VAL A 158 10.37 4.83 24.77
N GLY A 159 9.62 4.32 23.80
CA GLY A 159 9.98 4.38 22.38
C GLY A 159 8.77 4.50 21.46
N TYR A 160 9.03 4.58 20.15
CA TYR A 160 7.97 4.55 19.15
C TYR A 160 8.26 3.63 17.97
N SER A 161 7.21 3.23 17.26
CA SER A 161 7.30 2.41 16.05
C SER A 161 6.27 2.84 15.01
N ILE A 162 6.76 3.29 13.86
CA ILE A 162 5.94 3.73 12.73
C ILE A 162 6.40 3.02 11.46
N ARG A 163 5.60 3.08 10.39
CA ARG A 163 6.00 2.48 9.11
C ARG A 163 7.35 3.08 8.67
N PHE A 164 8.30 2.18 8.43
CA PHE A 164 9.67 2.46 8.04
C PHE A 164 10.59 3.11 9.09
N GLU A 165 10.21 3.16 10.37
CA GLU A 165 11.06 3.71 11.42
C GLU A 165 10.71 3.11 12.79
N ASP A 166 11.66 2.42 13.42
CA ASP A 166 11.49 1.80 14.74
C ASP A 166 12.54 2.36 15.71
N MET A 167 12.08 3.10 16.71
CA MET A 167 12.90 3.75 17.74
C MET A 167 12.62 3.06 19.08
N THR A 168 13.05 1.81 19.19
CA THR A 168 12.91 0.96 20.38
C THR A 168 14.17 0.12 20.64
N GLU A 169 14.40 -0.25 21.90
CA GLU A 169 15.51 -1.07 22.35
C GLU A 169 14.96 -2.39 22.94
N PRO A 170 15.20 -3.54 22.27
CA PRO A 170 14.74 -4.84 22.76
C PRO A 170 15.17 -5.12 24.20
N GLY A 171 14.23 -5.59 25.02
CA GLY A 171 14.47 -5.90 26.44
C GLY A 171 14.49 -4.69 27.38
N THR A 172 14.57 -3.47 26.85
CA THR A 172 14.55 -2.23 27.66
C THR A 172 13.24 -1.47 27.50
N THR A 173 12.72 -1.36 26.26
CA THR A 173 11.44 -0.68 26.00
C THR A 173 10.27 -1.45 26.58
N PHE A 174 9.51 -0.79 27.47
CA PHE A 174 8.27 -1.34 28.03
C PHE A 174 7.04 -0.47 27.75
N LEU A 175 7.22 0.76 27.28
CA LEU A 175 6.15 1.63 26.80
C LEU A 175 6.42 2.03 25.34
N LYS A 176 5.56 1.56 24.43
CA LYS A 176 5.70 1.75 22.98
C LYS A 176 4.52 2.54 22.43
N TYR A 177 4.79 3.71 21.86
CA TYR A 177 3.81 4.42 21.04
C TYR A 177 3.95 4.00 19.58
N MET A 178 2.85 3.72 18.89
CA MET A 178 2.94 3.26 17.51
C MET A 178 1.75 3.67 16.69
N THR A 179 1.86 3.61 15.36
CA THR A 179 0.67 3.74 14.53
C THR A 179 -0.19 2.49 14.59
N ASP A 180 -1.50 2.65 14.46
CA ASP A 180 -2.49 1.56 14.42
C ASP A 180 -2.09 0.48 13.41
N GLY A 181 -1.71 0.88 12.20
CA GLY A 181 -1.24 -0.04 11.16
C GLY A 181 0.04 -0.81 11.51
N MET A 182 0.90 -0.29 12.40
CA MET A 182 2.07 -1.04 12.89
C MET A 182 1.66 -2.12 13.88
N LEU A 183 0.68 -1.85 14.77
CA LEU A 183 0.18 -2.87 15.69
C LEU A 183 -0.57 -3.97 14.93
N LEU A 184 -1.34 -3.59 13.89
CA LEU A 184 -1.99 -4.55 13.00
C LEU A 184 -0.98 -5.46 12.31
N ARG A 185 0.12 -4.91 11.78
CA ARG A 185 1.21 -5.71 11.20
C ARG A 185 1.91 -6.61 12.22
N GLU A 186 2.09 -6.14 13.46
CA GLU A 186 2.62 -7.01 14.52
C GLU A 186 1.65 -8.14 14.84
N ALA A 187 0.33 -7.89 14.83
CA ALA A 187 -0.69 -8.92 15.02
C ALA A 187 -0.67 -9.99 13.91
N MET A 188 -0.28 -9.63 12.68
CA MET A 188 -0.14 -10.61 11.58
C MET A 188 0.95 -11.66 11.86
N ASN A 189 2.02 -11.26 12.53
CA ASN A 189 3.14 -12.15 12.88
C ASN A 189 2.95 -12.82 14.25
N ASP A 190 2.28 -12.12 15.17
CA ASP A 190 1.95 -12.57 16.52
C ASP A 190 0.44 -12.37 16.76
N PRO A 191 -0.43 -13.31 16.29
CA PRO A 191 -1.89 -13.19 16.41
C PRO A 191 -2.40 -13.15 17.85
N ASN A 192 -1.58 -13.59 18.80
CA ASN A 192 -1.86 -13.53 20.22
C ASN A 192 -1.38 -12.23 20.86
N LEU A 193 -0.58 -11.42 20.15
CA LEU A 193 0.07 -10.19 20.64
C LEU A 193 0.76 -10.43 22.00
N GLU A 194 1.50 -11.54 22.10
CA GLU A 194 2.09 -12.04 23.35
C GLU A 194 3.05 -11.06 23.98
N ARG A 195 3.72 -10.22 23.18
CA ARG A 195 4.63 -9.18 23.69
C ARG A 195 3.91 -8.14 24.58
N TYR A 196 2.60 -7.96 24.41
CA TYR A 196 1.85 -6.92 25.10
C TYR A 196 1.05 -7.47 26.30
N SER A 197 1.10 -6.73 27.41
CA SER A 197 0.23 -6.96 28.57
C SER A 197 -0.98 -6.03 28.59
N THR A 198 -0.84 -4.84 27.99
CA THR A 198 -1.90 -3.85 27.81
C THR A 198 -1.80 -3.20 26.43
N ILE A 199 -2.94 -3.05 25.75
CA ILE A 199 -3.06 -2.36 24.47
C ILE A 199 -4.04 -1.18 24.64
N ILE A 200 -3.61 -0.02 24.19
CA ILE A 200 -4.38 1.22 24.26
C ILE A 200 -4.66 1.69 22.82
N LEU A 201 -5.94 1.67 22.45
CA LEU A 201 -6.46 2.28 21.22
C LEU A 201 -6.78 3.75 21.51
N ASP A 202 -5.87 4.65 21.21
CA ASP A 202 -6.09 6.08 21.42
C ASP A 202 -6.75 6.73 20.21
N GLU A 203 -7.42 7.87 20.43
CA GLU A 203 -8.09 8.64 19.39
C GLU A 203 -9.04 7.79 18.51
N ALA A 204 -9.71 6.80 19.12
CA ALA A 204 -10.54 5.82 18.41
C ALA A 204 -11.73 6.44 17.66
N HIS A 205 -12.04 7.71 17.90
CA HIS A 205 -13.04 8.48 17.17
C HIS A 205 -12.59 8.92 15.77
N GLU A 206 -11.29 8.87 15.44
CA GLU A 206 -10.86 9.09 14.05
C GLU A 206 -11.33 7.98 13.11
N ARG A 207 -11.72 6.81 13.66
CA ARG A 207 -12.29 5.68 12.93
C ARG A 207 -11.49 5.32 11.66
N THR A 208 -10.16 5.26 11.83
CA THR A 208 -9.28 4.85 10.73
C THR A 208 -9.49 3.39 10.39
N LEU A 209 -9.11 3.01 9.18
CA LEU A 209 -9.24 1.64 8.69
C LEU A 209 -8.52 0.64 9.62
N ALA A 210 -7.29 0.96 10.04
CA ALA A 210 -6.51 0.09 10.92
C ALA A 210 -7.09 0.02 12.35
N THR A 211 -7.61 1.13 12.89
CA THR A 211 -8.26 1.15 14.22
C THR A 211 -9.45 0.19 14.25
N ASP A 212 -10.31 0.25 13.24
CA ASP A 212 -11.53 -0.55 13.16
C ASP A 212 -11.25 -2.06 13.08
N ILE A 213 -10.25 -2.43 12.28
CA ILE A 213 -9.81 -3.82 12.17
C ILE A 213 -9.19 -4.30 13.48
N LEU A 214 -8.33 -3.49 14.10
CA LEU A 214 -7.77 -3.80 15.42
C LEU A 214 -8.85 -4.00 16.48
N MET A 215 -9.92 -3.20 16.49
CA MET A 215 -11.03 -3.38 17.43
C MET A 215 -11.67 -4.77 17.29
N GLY A 216 -11.91 -5.25 16.07
CA GLY A 216 -12.45 -6.59 15.82
C GLY A 216 -11.50 -7.71 16.22
N LEU A 217 -10.22 -7.58 15.91
CA LEU A 217 -9.19 -8.55 16.30
C LEU A 217 -9.01 -8.61 17.82
N LEU A 218 -8.93 -7.45 18.47
CA LEU A 218 -8.73 -7.34 19.91
C LEU A 218 -9.95 -7.81 20.71
N LYS A 219 -11.17 -7.55 20.23
CA LYS A 219 -12.39 -8.08 20.83
C LYS A 219 -12.40 -9.62 20.83
N ASN A 220 -11.99 -10.24 19.73
CA ASN A 220 -11.86 -11.69 19.64
C ASN A 220 -10.66 -12.23 20.43
N LEU A 221 -9.55 -11.51 20.48
CA LEU A 221 -8.40 -11.86 21.30
C LEU A 221 -8.73 -11.81 22.79
N ALA A 222 -9.48 -10.80 23.25
CA ALA A 222 -9.88 -10.63 24.65
C ALA A 222 -10.69 -11.81 25.19
N LYS A 223 -11.47 -12.47 24.33
CA LYS A 223 -12.20 -13.71 24.67
C LYS A 223 -11.25 -14.86 25.04
N ARG A 224 -10.07 -14.90 24.44
CA ARG A 224 -9.08 -16.00 24.56
C ARG A 224 -7.95 -15.65 25.55
N ARG A 225 -7.48 -14.41 25.56
CA ARG A 225 -6.41 -13.90 26.43
C ARG A 225 -6.98 -13.05 27.56
N THR A 226 -7.38 -13.71 28.64
CA THR A 226 -7.93 -13.06 29.84
C THR A 226 -6.90 -12.20 30.58
N ASP A 227 -5.61 -12.42 30.31
CA ASP A 227 -4.49 -11.68 30.85
C ASP A 227 -4.22 -10.36 30.11
N LEU A 228 -4.74 -10.16 28.91
CA LEU A 228 -4.58 -8.93 28.13
C LEU A 228 -5.57 -7.86 28.60
N LYS A 229 -5.07 -6.65 28.89
CA LYS A 229 -5.89 -5.46 29.16
C LYS A 229 -6.05 -4.62 27.89
N ILE A 230 -7.25 -4.06 27.66
CA ILE A 230 -7.53 -3.20 26.51
C ILE A 230 -8.15 -1.89 27.01
N ILE A 231 -7.63 -0.76 26.53
CA ILE A 231 -8.20 0.57 26.81
C ILE A 231 -8.52 1.23 25.48
N VAL A 232 -9.75 1.73 25.32
CA VAL A 232 -10.19 2.44 24.12
C VAL A 232 -10.45 3.89 24.51
N MET A 233 -9.59 4.81 24.09
CA MET A 233 -9.68 6.22 24.44
C MET A 233 -10.27 7.03 23.29
N SER A 234 -11.21 7.92 23.62
CA SER A 234 -11.85 8.83 22.68
C SER A 234 -12.04 10.22 23.28
N ALA A 235 -12.17 11.22 22.42
CA ALA A 235 -12.51 12.59 22.80
C ALA A 235 -14.00 12.92 22.60
N THR A 236 -14.76 12.08 21.86
CA THR A 236 -16.14 12.38 21.43
C THR A 236 -17.17 11.43 22.07
N LEU A 237 -18.44 11.82 21.92
CA LEU A 237 -19.62 11.27 22.61
C LEU A 237 -20.06 9.85 22.17
N ASP A 238 -19.42 9.23 21.18
CA ASP A 238 -19.79 7.88 20.72
C ASP A 238 -19.31 6.75 21.66
N ALA A 239 -19.10 7.09 22.93
CA ALA A 239 -18.71 6.19 24.01
C ALA A 239 -19.65 4.98 24.10
N VAL A 240 -20.95 5.21 23.93
CA VAL A 240 -21.98 4.18 24.06
C VAL A 240 -21.82 3.09 22.99
N LYS A 241 -21.48 3.47 21.76
CA LYS A 241 -21.24 2.49 20.68
C LYS A 241 -20.04 1.61 21.01
N PHE A 242 -18.93 2.21 21.46
CA PHE A 242 -17.75 1.44 21.86
C PHE A 242 -17.99 0.55 23.08
N GLN A 243 -18.73 1.03 24.09
CA GLN A 243 -19.08 0.24 25.27
C GLN A 243 -19.89 -1.01 24.89
N LYS A 244 -20.90 -0.83 24.04
CA LYS A 244 -21.74 -1.92 23.53
C LYS A 244 -20.91 -2.87 22.65
N TYR A 245 -20.06 -2.34 21.78
CA TYR A 245 -19.23 -3.15 20.90
C TYR A 245 -18.26 -4.05 21.69
N PHE A 246 -17.64 -3.54 22.74
CA PHE A 246 -16.70 -4.29 23.60
C PHE A 246 -17.37 -5.12 24.71
N SER A 247 -18.62 -5.54 24.56
CA SER A 247 -19.25 -6.54 25.42
C SER A 247 -18.70 -7.94 25.13
N VAL A 248 -17.66 -8.36 25.88
CA VAL A 248 -16.93 -9.62 25.62
C VAL A 248 -17.41 -10.79 26.49
N ARG A 249 -17.90 -10.53 27.71
CA ARG A 249 -18.37 -11.57 28.66
C ARG A 249 -19.76 -11.23 29.16
N GLY A 250 -20.77 -11.89 28.60
CA GLY A 250 -22.18 -11.64 28.93
C GLY A 250 -22.78 -10.45 28.16
N THR A 251 -23.88 -9.91 28.69
CA THR A 251 -24.62 -8.79 28.11
C THR A 251 -24.14 -7.42 28.63
N GLU A 252 -23.20 -7.39 29.58
CA GLU A 252 -22.73 -6.15 30.18
C GLU A 252 -21.76 -5.42 29.24
N ALA A 253 -22.05 -4.14 29.02
CA ALA A 253 -21.23 -3.26 28.22
C ALA A 253 -19.91 -2.95 28.95
N ALA A 254 -18.84 -2.66 28.21
CA ALA A 254 -17.57 -2.28 28.83
C ALA A 254 -17.74 -1.02 29.71
N PRO A 255 -17.05 -0.94 30.87
CA PRO A 255 -17.12 0.21 31.76
C PRO A 255 -16.59 1.47 31.06
N LEU A 256 -17.22 2.60 31.38
CA LEU A 256 -16.85 3.92 30.86
C LEU A 256 -16.17 4.76 31.94
N PHE A 257 -14.91 5.08 31.70
CA PHE A 257 -14.16 6.05 32.50
C PHE A 257 -14.29 7.44 31.87
N LYS A 258 -15.01 8.35 32.54
CA LYS A 258 -15.17 9.74 32.07
C LYS A 258 -14.21 10.66 32.81
N VAL A 259 -13.38 11.36 32.05
CA VAL A 259 -12.53 12.44 32.55
C VAL A 259 -13.19 13.78 32.26
N PRO A 260 -13.51 14.59 33.28
CA PRO A 260 -14.10 15.89 33.08
C PRO A 260 -13.13 16.81 32.35
N GLY A 261 -13.67 17.65 31.46
CA GLY A 261 -12.93 18.69 30.77
C GLY A 261 -12.39 19.75 31.73
N ARG A 262 -11.24 20.34 31.37
CA ARG A 262 -10.76 21.62 31.89
C ARG A 262 -10.56 22.61 30.74
N THR A 263 -11.41 22.54 29.72
CA THR A 263 -11.39 23.54 28.66
C THR A 263 -11.93 24.85 29.22
N PHE A 264 -11.21 25.93 28.93
CA PHE A 264 -11.76 27.26 29.10
C PHE A 264 -12.85 27.48 28.04
N PRO A 265 -13.83 28.36 28.30
CA PRO A 265 -14.89 28.63 27.35
C PRO A 265 -14.32 29.09 26.00
N VAL A 266 -14.89 28.56 24.92
CA VAL A 266 -14.59 28.96 23.55
C VAL A 266 -15.83 29.60 22.96
N GLU A 267 -15.76 30.89 22.64
CA GLU A 267 -16.81 31.58 21.91
C GLU A 267 -16.76 31.20 20.43
N VAL A 268 -17.91 30.86 19.85
CA VAL A 268 -18.00 30.43 18.46
C VAL A 268 -18.73 31.51 17.64
N PHE A 269 -18.08 31.99 16.59
CA PHE A 269 -18.61 32.96 15.64
C PHE A 269 -18.86 32.27 14.30
N TYR A 270 -19.97 32.62 13.65
CA TYR A 270 -20.35 32.14 12.33
C TYR A 270 -20.41 33.31 11.35
N THR A 271 -20.20 33.05 10.06
CA THR A 271 -20.50 34.03 9.02
C THR A 271 -22.01 34.17 8.83
N GLN A 272 -22.45 35.35 8.40
CA GLN A 272 -23.88 35.60 8.13
C GLN A 272 -24.33 34.97 6.81
N GLU A 273 -23.43 34.91 5.83
CA GLU A 273 -23.66 34.33 4.51
C GLU A 273 -22.55 33.30 4.18
N PRO A 274 -22.83 32.32 3.30
CA PRO A 274 -21.82 31.37 2.84
C PRO A 274 -20.68 32.06 2.09
N GLU A 275 -19.44 31.67 2.38
CA GLU A 275 -18.23 32.21 1.72
C GLU A 275 -17.87 31.36 0.49
N PRO A 276 -17.87 31.92 -0.75
CA PRO A 276 -17.57 31.16 -1.96
C PRO A 276 -16.08 30.80 -2.08
N ASP A 277 -15.19 31.66 -1.60
CA ASP A 277 -13.75 31.39 -1.50
C ASP A 277 -13.33 31.39 -0.04
N TYR A 278 -13.32 30.20 0.55
CA TYR A 278 -13.00 30.02 1.96
C TYR A 278 -11.52 30.31 2.28
N VAL A 279 -10.61 30.26 1.29
CA VAL A 279 -9.18 30.54 1.50
C VAL A 279 -8.99 32.04 1.67
N GLU A 280 -9.62 32.83 0.80
CA GLU A 280 -9.58 34.30 0.90
C GLU A 280 -10.28 34.78 2.18
N ALA A 281 -11.44 34.21 2.50
CA ALA A 281 -12.14 34.51 3.76
C ALA A 281 -11.27 34.18 4.98
N ALA A 282 -10.56 33.05 4.96
CA ALA A 282 -9.65 32.65 6.02
C ALA A 282 -8.48 33.63 6.21
N ILE A 283 -7.82 34.03 5.13
CA ILE A 283 -6.71 35.00 5.16
C ILE A 283 -7.20 36.34 5.75
N ARG A 284 -8.35 36.84 5.25
CA ARG A 284 -8.99 38.05 5.76
C ARG A 284 -9.27 37.95 7.26
N THR A 285 -9.86 36.84 7.72
CA THR A 285 -10.14 36.63 9.15
C THR A 285 -8.86 36.59 9.99
N VAL A 286 -7.79 35.94 9.54
CA VAL A 286 -6.49 35.93 10.23
C VAL A 286 -5.96 37.36 10.43
N LEU A 287 -6.00 38.18 9.38
CA LEU A 287 -5.51 39.56 9.44
C LEU A 287 -6.40 40.46 10.32
N MET A 288 -7.72 40.26 10.29
CA MET A 288 -8.64 40.95 11.19
C MET A 288 -8.36 40.64 12.66
N ILE A 289 -8.16 39.35 13.01
CA ILE A 289 -7.78 38.95 14.37
C ILE A 289 -6.45 39.60 14.75
N HIS A 290 -5.46 39.57 13.86
CA HIS A 290 -4.15 40.13 14.15
C HIS A 290 -4.19 41.62 14.49
N ARG A 291 -5.07 42.38 13.81
CA ARG A 291 -5.21 43.82 14.00
C ARG A 291 -6.08 44.20 15.20
N ALA A 292 -7.14 43.45 15.49
CA ALA A 292 -8.22 43.90 16.39
C ALA A 292 -8.31 43.14 17.73
N GLU A 293 -7.69 41.98 17.86
CA GLU A 293 -7.86 41.11 19.02
C GLU A 293 -6.66 41.16 19.99
N GLU A 294 -6.94 40.83 21.26
CA GLU A 294 -5.96 40.69 22.35
C GLU A 294 -4.83 39.67 22.03
N PRO A 295 -3.74 39.63 22.83
CA PRO A 295 -2.63 38.72 22.59
C PRO A 295 -3.06 37.25 22.57
N GLY A 296 -2.58 36.48 21.59
CA GLY A 296 -2.78 35.03 21.49
C GLY A 296 -2.54 34.50 20.08
N ASP A 297 -2.08 33.26 19.95
CA ASP A 297 -1.73 32.72 18.64
C ASP A 297 -2.97 32.25 17.86
N ILE A 298 -2.84 32.20 16.54
CA ILE A 298 -3.90 31.79 15.61
C ILE A 298 -3.59 30.40 15.05
N LEU A 299 -4.59 29.53 15.04
CA LEU A 299 -4.57 28.27 14.30
C LEU A 299 -5.62 28.33 13.18
N LEU A 300 -5.16 28.32 11.93
CA LEU A 300 -5.99 28.26 10.74
C LEU A 300 -5.98 26.84 10.16
N PHE A 301 -7.15 26.27 9.91
CA PHE A 301 -7.29 24.98 9.23
C PHE A 301 -7.48 25.15 7.72
N LEU A 302 -6.66 24.49 6.92
CA LEU A 302 -6.75 24.44 5.45
C LEU A 302 -6.61 22.99 4.96
N THR A 303 -6.80 22.74 3.67
CA THR A 303 -7.05 21.37 3.20
C THR A 303 -5.78 20.62 2.77
N GLY A 304 -4.72 21.31 2.35
CA GLY A 304 -3.50 20.66 1.86
C GLY A 304 -2.33 21.61 1.64
N GLU A 305 -1.18 21.01 1.30
CA GLU A 305 0.13 21.68 1.21
C GLU A 305 0.13 22.93 0.30
N GLU A 306 -0.33 22.83 -0.95
CA GLU A 306 -0.30 23.96 -1.90
C GLU A 306 -1.14 25.16 -1.40
N GLU A 307 -2.32 24.88 -0.85
CA GLU A 307 -3.23 25.87 -0.28
C GLU A 307 -2.62 26.54 0.96
N ILE A 308 -1.98 25.75 1.83
CA ILE A 308 -1.32 26.23 3.05
C ILE A 308 -0.13 27.13 2.71
N GLU A 309 0.72 26.75 1.76
CA GLU A 309 1.89 27.54 1.38
C GLU A 309 1.49 28.86 0.70
N ASP A 310 0.46 28.85 -0.17
CA ASP A 310 -0.05 30.09 -0.76
C ASP A 310 -0.66 31.02 0.29
N ALA A 311 -1.48 30.49 1.21
CA ALA A 311 -2.04 31.26 2.30
C ALA A 311 -0.94 31.82 3.23
N CYS A 312 0.06 31.02 3.58
CA CYS A 312 1.22 31.48 4.37
C CYS A 312 1.93 32.66 3.70
N ARG A 313 2.13 32.60 2.38
CA ARG A 313 2.78 33.66 1.60
C ARG A 313 1.92 34.93 1.57
N LYS A 314 0.63 34.82 1.29
CA LYS A 314 -0.32 35.96 1.26
C LYS A 314 -0.43 36.64 2.62
N ILE A 315 -0.64 35.86 3.68
CA ILE A 315 -0.70 36.35 5.06
C ILE A 315 0.56 37.13 5.43
N LYS A 316 1.76 36.64 5.07
CA LYS A 316 3.02 37.35 5.34
C LYS A 316 3.10 38.68 4.60
N LEU A 317 2.82 38.67 3.29
CA LEU A 317 2.87 39.89 2.46
C LEU A 317 1.91 40.95 2.98
N GLU A 318 0.66 40.58 3.24
CA GLU A 318 -0.36 41.52 3.73
C GLU A 318 -0.08 41.98 5.17
N ALA A 319 0.46 41.11 6.03
CA ALA A 319 0.89 41.52 7.36
C ALA A 319 2.07 42.51 7.32
N ASP A 320 3.04 42.30 6.42
CA ASP A 320 4.16 43.23 6.22
C ASP A 320 3.67 44.58 5.68
N ASP A 321 2.73 44.57 4.72
CA ASP A 321 2.10 45.78 4.19
C ASP A 321 1.33 46.55 5.28
N LEU A 322 0.58 45.85 6.13
CA LEU A 322 -0.11 46.45 7.28
C LEU A 322 0.86 47.08 8.29
N ILE A 323 1.98 46.40 8.59
CA ILE A 323 3.03 46.94 9.49
C ILE A 323 3.68 48.18 8.88
N ASN A 324 3.86 48.22 7.56
CA ASN A 324 4.44 49.37 6.87
C ASN A 324 3.49 50.57 6.83
N GLN A 325 2.18 50.33 6.74
CA GLN A 325 1.16 51.37 6.70
C GLN A 325 0.82 51.92 8.10
N ASP A 326 0.74 51.05 9.10
CA ASP A 326 0.32 51.39 10.46
C ASP A 326 1.17 50.66 11.53
N PRO A 327 2.42 51.10 11.75
CA PRO A 327 3.38 50.42 12.63
C PRO A 327 2.97 50.38 14.10
N ASP A 328 2.10 51.30 14.52
CA ASP A 328 1.63 51.43 15.90
C ASP A 328 0.37 50.59 16.17
N ALA A 329 -0.36 50.17 15.14
CA ALA A 329 -1.55 49.33 15.26
C ALA A 329 -1.29 47.83 15.05
N VAL A 330 -0.18 47.44 14.42
CA VAL A 330 0.08 46.04 14.04
C VAL A 330 1.42 45.51 14.55
N GLY A 331 1.39 44.44 15.33
CA GLY A 331 2.59 43.79 15.88
C GLY A 331 3.27 42.85 14.87
N PRO A 332 4.48 42.36 15.18
CA PRO A 332 5.18 41.40 14.31
C PRO A 332 4.40 40.08 14.22
N MET A 333 4.37 39.48 13.03
CA MET A 333 3.71 38.19 12.80
C MET A 333 4.70 37.15 12.27
N THR A 334 4.62 35.93 12.81
CA THR A 334 5.31 34.76 12.24
C THR A 334 4.28 33.75 11.76
N CYS A 335 4.30 33.42 10.47
CA CYS A 335 3.41 32.42 9.88
C CYS A 335 4.15 31.11 9.58
N ILE A 336 3.64 30.00 10.13
CA ILE A 336 4.27 28.67 10.15
C ILE A 336 3.32 27.63 9.50
N PRO A 337 3.73 26.97 8.41
CA PRO A 337 2.93 25.90 7.79
C PRO A 337 3.00 24.60 8.60
N LEU A 338 1.91 23.82 8.58
CA LEU A 338 1.87 22.49 9.18
C LEU A 338 1.07 21.48 8.32
N TYR A 339 1.79 20.52 7.72
CA TYR A 339 1.19 19.43 6.95
C TYR A 339 2.09 18.17 6.98
N SER A 340 1.56 17.02 6.56
CA SER A 340 2.17 15.70 6.80
C SER A 340 3.52 15.49 6.09
N SER A 341 3.71 16.08 4.90
CA SER A 341 4.97 16.02 4.14
C SER A 341 6.09 16.88 4.72
N LEU A 342 5.84 17.75 5.71
CA LEU A 342 6.89 18.60 6.31
C LEU A 342 7.97 17.80 7.08
N PRO A 343 9.24 18.24 7.07
CA PRO A 343 10.32 17.73 7.92
C PRO A 343 9.99 17.76 9.42
N PRO A 344 10.42 16.78 10.25
CA PRO A 344 10.12 16.80 11.68
C PRO A 344 10.65 18.06 12.37
N GLN A 345 11.83 18.54 11.98
CA GLN A 345 12.40 19.80 12.46
C GLN A 345 11.52 21.01 12.12
N GLN A 346 10.88 21.03 10.95
CA GLN A 346 9.96 22.12 10.55
C GLN A 346 8.62 21.99 11.26
N GLN A 347 8.10 20.77 11.42
CA GLN A 347 6.89 20.51 12.21
C GLN A 347 7.08 20.95 13.66
N GLN A 348 8.27 20.79 14.24
CA GLN A 348 8.57 21.24 15.60
C GLN A 348 8.52 22.76 15.78
N ARG A 349 8.68 23.54 14.71
CA ARG A 349 8.60 25.02 14.79
C ARG A 349 7.26 25.54 15.24
N ILE A 350 6.19 24.75 15.15
CA ILE A 350 4.88 25.14 15.69
C ILE A 350 4.93 25.36 17.22
N PHE A 351 5.91 24.78 17.90
CA PHE A 351 6.15 24.96 19.34
C PHE A 351 7.05 26.15 19.67
N ASP A 352 7.61 26.83 18.66
CA ASP A 352 8.39 28.05 18.87
C ASP A 352 7.49 29.14 19.50
N PRO A 353 8.03 30.00 20.37
CA PRO A 353 7.26 31.11 20.94
C PRO A 353 6.86 32.12 19.86
N ALA A 354 5.77 32.84 20.11
CA ALA A 354 5.39 33.98 19.28
C ALA A 354 6.49 35.05 19.25
N PRO A 355 6.63 35.83 18.16
CA PRO A 355 7.59 36.92 18.11
C PRO A 355 7.30 37.92 19.24
N PRO A 356 8.33 38.49 19.89
CA PRO A 356 8.13 39.47 20.95
C PRO A 356 7.51 40.75 20.37
N ALA A 357 6.67 41.42 21.15
CA ALA A 357 6.17 42.75 20.80
C ALA A 357 7.33 43.75 20.67
N ARG A 358 7.16 44.77 19.83
CA ARG A 358 8.06 45.94 19.83
C ARG A 358 7.86 46.72 21.14
N ASN A 359 8.88 47.44 21.62
CA ASN A 359 8.81 48.17 22.90
C ASN A 359 7.59 49.11 22.95
N GLY A 360 6.59 48.78 23.78
CA GLY A 360 5.35 49.57 23.91
C GLY A 360 4.34 49.41 22.78
N GLY A 361 4.59 48.50 21.82
CA GLY A 361 3.75 48.27 20.65
C GLY A 361 2.76 47.10 20.80
N PRO A 362 1.88 46.91 19.80
CA PRO A 362 0.90 45.82 19.75
C PRO A 362 1.54 44.42 19.82
N PRO A 363 0.79 43.41 20.28
CA PRO A 363 1.34 42.09 20.54
C PRO A 363 1.87 41.41 19.28
N GLY A 364 3.03 40.76 19.42
CA GLY A 364 3.50 39.84 18.39
C GLY A 364 2.69 38.54 18.39
N ARG A 365 2.51 37.93 17.21
CA ARG A 365 1.59 36.81 17.02
C ARG A 365 2.18 35.71 16.16
N LYS A 366 1.98 34.45 16.55
CA LYS A 366 2.23 33.28 15.70
C LYS A 366 0.94 32.84 15.02
N VAL A 367 1.01 32.57 13.72
CA VAL A 367 -0.07 32.00 12.93
C VAL A 367 0.39 30.62 12.45
N VAL A 368 -0.28 29.58 12.91
CA VAL A 368 -0.06 28.21 12.41
C VAL A 368 -1.14 27.91 11.38
N VAL A 369 -0.73 27.64 10.15
CA VAL A 369 -1.63 27.28 9.05
C VAL A 369 -1.49 25.79 8.80
N SER A 370 -2.51 25.01 9.13
CA SER A 370 -2.42 23.57 9.31
C SER A 370 -3.49 22.79 8.54
N THR A 371 -3.19 21.55 8.15
CA THR A 371 -4.25 20.57 7.84
C THR A 371 -4.95 20.09 9.11
N ASN A 372 -5.84 19.10 8.98
CA ASN A 372 -6.43 18.39 10.13
C ASN A 372 -5.40 17.62 11.00
N ILE A 373 -4.09 17.69 10.70
CA ILE A 373 -3.05 17.16 11.58
C ILE A 373 -3.04 17.83 12.97
N ALA A 374 -3.44 19.11 13.07
CA ALA A 374 -3.58 19.81 14.35
C ALA A 374 -4.98 19.65 14.98
N GLU A 375 -5.91 18.98 14.31
CA GLU A 375 -7.29 18.79 14.77
C GLU A 375 -7.34 17.87 15.99
N THR A 376 -6.45 16.90 16.07
CA THR A 376 -6.36 15.86 17.12
C THR A 376 -4.92 15.70 17.59
N SER A 377 -4.72 15.12 18.77
CA SER A 377 -3.43 14.67 19.35
C SER A 377 -2.30 15.70 19.60
N LEU A 378 -2.20 16.80 18.84
CA LEU A 378 -1.21 17.86 19.02
C LEU A 378 -1.73 18.97 19.92
N THR A 379 -0.86 19.48 20.79
CA THR A 379 -1.15 20.63 21.66
C THR A 379 -0.15 21.74 21.38
N ILE A 380 -0.59 22.77 20.67
CA ILE A 380 0.21 23.95 20.41
C ILE A 380 -0.12 24.96 21.51
N ASP A 381 0.84 25.21 22.39
CA ASP A 381 0.68 26.20 23.45
C ASP A 381 0.61 27.62 22.84
N GLY A 382 -0.22 28.48 23.44
CA GLY A 382 -0.41 29.86 23.01
C GLY A 382 -1.61 30.12 22.09
N ILE A 383 -2.19 29.07 21.48
CA ILE A 383 -3.37 29.22 20.62
C ILE A 383 -4.57 29.71 21.44
N VAL A 384 -5.16 30.81 20.99
CA VAL A 384 -6.38 31.42 21.54
C VAL A 384 -7.45 31.57 20.46
N TYR A 385 -7.02 31.71 19.21
CA TYR A 385 -7.89 31.97 18.08
C TYR A 385 -7.82 30.81 17.10
N VAL A 386 -8.98 30.28 16.73
CA VAL A 386 -9.10 29.25 15.70
C VAL A 386 -9.90 29.81 14.54
N VAL A 387 -9.41 29.59 13.31
CA VAL A 387 -10.17 29.88 12.08
C VAL A 387 -10.49 28.54 11.42
N ASP A 388 -11.78 28.25 11.27
CA ASP A 388 -12.29 26.99 10.75
C ASP A 388 -13.12 27.22 9.48
N PRO A 389 -12.52 27.00 8.30
CA PRO A 389 -13.23 27.04 7.03
C PRO A 389 -14.22 25.90 6.81
N GLY A 390 -14.20 24.84 7.63
CA GLY A 390 -15.17 23.74 7.53
C GLY A 390 -14.82 22.66 6.51
N PHE A 391 -13.61 22.64 5.96
CA PHE A 391 -13.18 21.65 4.96
C PHE A 391 -11.97 20.82 5.40
N SER A 392 -11.82 19.64 4.78
CA SER A 392 -10.64 18.77 4.88
C SER A 392 -10.50 17.89 3.64
N LYS A 393 -9.28 17.45 3.30
CA LYS A 393 -9.10 16.40 2.28
C LYS A 393 -9.39 15.04 2.89
N GLN A 394 -10.35 14.32 2.31
CA GLN A 394 -10.75 12.98 2.72
C GLN A 394 -10.49 11.97 1.60
N LYS A 395 -10.10 10.75 2.01
CA LYS A 395 -9.96 9.61 1.11
C LYS A 395 -11.34 9.12 0.68
N VAL A 396 -11.57 9.00 -0.63
CA VAL A 396 -12.80 8.50 -1.20
C VAL A 396 -12.47 7.41 -2.21
N TYR A 397 -13.05 6.24 -2.00
CA TYR A 397 -12.98 5.10 -2.90
C TYR A 397 -14.33 4.87 -3.57
N ASN A 398 -14.33 4.83 -4.89
CA ASN A 398 -15.50 4.44 -5.67
C ASN A 398 -15.33 2.99 -6.17
N PRO A 399 -16.09 2.03 -5.62
CA PRO A 399 -15.93 0.60 -5.97
C PRO A 399 -16.39 0.27 -7.40
N ARG A 400 -17.22 1.12 -8.03
CA ARG A 400 -17.73 0.88 -9.39
C ARG A 400 -16.68 1.15 -10.46
N ILE A 401 -15.89 2.19 -10.28
CA ILE A 401 -14.80 2.57 -11.19
C ILE A 401 -13.42 2.22 -10.64
N ARG A 402 -13.35 1.61 -9.44
CA ARG A 402 -12.13 1.16 -8.75
C ARG A 402 -11.10 2.28 -8.50
N VAL A 403 -11.57 3.52 -8.39
CA VAL A 403 -10.72 4.70 -8.19
C VAL A 403 -10.71 5.10 -6.73
N GLU A 404 -9.52 5.33 -6.20
CA GLU A 404 -9.29 6.01 -4.93
C GLU A 404 -8.75 7.42 -5.18
N SER A 405 -9.32 8.42 -4.50
CA SER A 405 -8.91 9.82 -4.66
C SER A 405 -8.99 10.58 -3.34
N LEU A 406 -8.27 11.71 -3.25
CA LEU A 406 -8.38 12.66 -2.15
C LEU A 406 -9.25 13.82 -2.60
N LEU A 407 -10.42 13.97 -1.98
CA LEU A 407 -11.37 15.03 -2.28
C LEU A 407 -11.45 16.02 -1.13
N VAL A 408 -11.55 17.30 -1.45
CA VAL A 408 -11.90 18.33 -0.47
C VAL A 408 -13.38 18.17 -0.15
N SER A 409 -13.67 17.85 1.11
CA SER A 409 -15.02 17.59 1.60
C SER A 409 -15.31 18.40 2.87
N PRO A 410 -16.57 18.74 3.13
CA PRO A 410 -16.99 19.30 4.41
C PRO A 410 -16.57 18.40 5.58
N ILE A 411 -16.28 19.01 6.72
CA ILE A 411 -16.01 18.30 7.97
C ILE A 411 -17.32 17.93 8.70
N SER A 412 -17.23 17.07 9.70
CA SER A 412 -18.34 16.81 10.60
C SER A 412 -18.46 17.85 11.72
N LYS A 413 -19.61 17.92 12.37
CA LYS A 413 -19.83 18.70 13.61
C LYS A 413 -18.82 18.30 14.69
N ALA A 414 -18.52 17.01 14.82
CA ALA A 414 -17.49 16.52 15.74
C ALA A 414 -16.11 17.11 15.43
N SER A 415 -15.68 17.09 14.16
CA SER A 415 -14.43 17.73 13.73
C SER A 415 -14.44 19.23 14.01
N ALA A 416 -15.53 19.94 13.70
CA ALA A 416 -15.66 21.38 13.97
C ALA A 416 -15.57 21.72 15.47
N GLN A 417 -16.10 20.85 16.35
CA GLN A 417 -15.95 20.99 17.80
C GLN A 417 -14.50 20.73 18.26
N GLN A 418 -13.81 19.76 17.66
CA GLN A 418 -12.41 19.47 17.99
C GLN A 418 -11.46 20.60 17.56
N ARG A 419 -11.72 21.20 16.40
CA ARG A 419 -11.03 22.41 15.91
C ARG A 419 -11.24 23.57 16.88
N ALA A 420 -12.49 23.87 17.23
CA ALA A 420 -12.81 24.93 18.20
C ALA A 420 -12.12 24.70 19.56
N GLY A 421 -12.09 23.44 20.03
CA GLY A 421 -11.43 23.06 21.28
C GLY A 421 -9.91 23.32 21.33
N ARG A 422 -9.27 23.72 20.22
CA ARG A 422 -7.85 24.14 20.22
C ARG A 422 -7.63 25.52 20.85
N ALA A 423 -8.61 26.43 20.79
CA ALA A 423 -8.54 27.78 21.33
C ALA A 423 -8.72 27.86 22.87
N GLY A 424 -9.31 26.83 23.49
CA GLY A 424 -9.70 26.83 24.92
C GLY A 424 -8.79 26.02 25.85
N ARG A 425 -7.52 25.79 25.50
CA ARG A 425 -6.65 24.89 26.27
C ARG A 425 -5.88 25.57 27.40
N THR A 426 -5.34 26.75 27.13
CA THR A 426 -4.49 27.47 28.10
C THR A 426 -5.22 28.61 28.79
N ARG A 427 -6.23 29.19 28.12
CA ARG A 427 -7.10 30.27 28.58
C ARG A 427 -8.35 30.33 27.69
N PRO A 428 -9.36 31.18 27.99
CA PRO A 428 -10.52 31.37 27.11
C PRO A 428 -10.10 31.76 25.71
N GLY A 429 -10.88 31.33 24.71
CA GLY A 429 -10.53 31.55 23.31
C GLY A 429 -11.75 31.74 22.40
N LYS A 430 -11.48 31.96 21.12
CA LYS A 430 -12.50 32.22 20.09
C LYS A 430 -12.29 31.32 18.87
N CYS A 431 -13.37 30.80 18.32
CA CYS A 431 -13.38 30.04 17.08
C CYS A 431 -14.25 30.75 16.02
N PHE A 432 -13.64 31.10 14.90
CA PHE A 432 -14.30 31.74 13.77
C PHE A 432 -14.58 30.69 12.69
N ARG A 433 -15.84 30.28 12.58
CA ARG A 433 -16.34 29.35 11.57
C ARG A 433 -16.76 30.12 10.32
N LEU A 434 -16.17 29.81 9.18
CA LEU A 434 -16.41 30.53 7.91
C LEU A 434 -17.61 29.98 7.14
N TYR A 435 -18.63 29.56 7.88
CA TYR A 435 -19.88 29.01 7.38
C TYR A 435 -21.00 29.44 8.33
N THR A 436 -22.24 29.38 7.85
CA THR A 436 -23.39 29.86 8.64
C THR A 436 -23.73 28.88 9.76
N GLU A 437 -24.37 29.39 10.82
CA GLU A 437 -24.88 28.53 11.90
C GLU A 437 -25.92 27.54 11.36
N LYS A 438 -26.71 27.96 10.36
CA LYS A 438 -27.66 27.09 9.67
C LYS A 438 -26.94 25.90 9.02
N ASP A 439 -25.89 26.15 8.24
CA ASP A 439 -25.13 25.08 7.57
C ASP A 439 -24.47 24.14 8.58
N PHE A 440 -23.95 24.69 9.70
CA PHE A 440 -23.47 23.87 10.81
C PHE A 440 -24.54 22.92 11.33
N MET A 441 -25.79 23.38 11.48
CA MET A 441 -26.87 22.59 12.06
C MET A 441 -27.50 21.59 11.06
N SER A 442 -27.70 21.98 9.80
CA SER A 442 -28.45 21.21 8.81
C SER A 442 -27.61 20.47 7.76
N GLU A 443 -26.45 21.02 7.36
CA GLU A 443 -25.64 20.46 6.27
C GLU A 443 -24.50 19.56 6.77
N LEU A 444 -23.87 19.92 7.91
CA LEU A 444 -22.77 19.12 8.44
C LEU A 444 -23.28 17.87 9.17
N GLU A 445 -22.68 16.72 8.83
CA GLU A 445 -22.94 15.45 9.51
C GLU A 445 -22.43 15.47 10.96
N GLU A 446 -23.07 14.71 11.85
CA GLU A 446 -22.66 14.64 13.28
C GLU A 446 -21.24 14.08 13.46
N GLN A 447 -20.91 13.02 12.72
CA GLN A 447 -19.63 12.32 12.78
C GLN A 447 -19.12 12.08 11.37
N THR A 448 -17.81 12.09 11.20
CA THR A 448 -17.17 11.73 9.94
C THR A 448 -17.39 10.23 9.68
N HIS A 449 -17.76 9.86 8.44
CA HIS A 449 -17.90 8.44 8.07
C HIS A 449 -16.59 7.67 8.32
N PRO A 450 -16.66 6.48 8.96
CA PRO A 450 -15.51 5.62 9.19
C PRO A 450 -14.74 5.34 7.89
N GLU A 451 -13.41 5.31 7.97
CA GLU A 451 -12.55 5.18 6.80
C GLU A 451 -12.78 3.84 6.06
N ILE A 452 -13.19 2.79 6.77
CA ILE A 452 -13.55 1.48 6.20
C ILE A 452 -14.69 1.54 5.18
N LEU A 453 -15.58 2.53 5.28
CA LEU A 453 -16.72 2.69 4.36
C LEU A 453 -16.34 3.43 3.07
N ARG A 454 -15.14 4.04 3.02
CA ARG A 454 -14.74 4.99 1.96
C ARG A 454 -13.33 4.77 1.44
N SER A 455 -12.72 3.61 1.70
CA SER A 455 -11.36 3.28 1.28
C SER A 455 -11.30 1.96 0.52
N ASN A 456 -10.22 1.77 -0.25
CA ASN A 456 -9.91 0.47 -0.83
C ASN A 456 -9.50 -0.51 0.28
N LEU A 457 -10.10 -1.71 0.28
CA LEU A 457 -9.92 -2.72 1.32
C LEU A 457 -8.92 -3.82 0.95
N SER A 458 -8.29 -3.80 -0.22
CA SER A 458 -7.42 -4.89 -0.68
C SER A 458 -6.28 -5.24 0.28
N ASN A 459 -5.60 -4.25 0.86
CA ASN A 459 -4.60 -4.51 1.89
C ASN A 459 -5.21 -5.17 3.12
N VAL A 460 -6.29 -4.61 3.64
CA VAL A 460 -6.95 -5.12 4.85
C VAL A 460 -7.50 -6.53 4.66
N VAL A 461 -8.08 -6.83 3.50
CA VAL A 461 -8.56 -8.17 3.17
C VAL A 461 -7.40 -9.14 3.17
N LEU A 462 -6.28 -8.78 2.54
CA LEU A 462 -5.07 -9.63 2.54
C LEU A 462 -4.55 -9.87 3.96
N GLU A 463 -4.50 -8.82 4.80
CA GLU A 463 -4.08 -8.91 6.20
C GLU A 463 -5.03 -9.78 7.04
N LEU A 464 -6.35 -9.63 6.88
CA LEU A 464 -7.37 -10.42 7.56
C LEU A 464 -7.30 -11.90 7.18
N VAL A 465 -7.19 -12.20 5.89
CA VAL A 465 -7.07 -13.58 5.41
C VAL A 465 -5.77 -14.21 5.91
N LYS A 466 -4.65 -13.47 5.92
CA LYS A 466 -3.38 -13.90 6.52
C LYS A 466 -3.50 -14.21 8.02
N LEU A 467 -4.30 -13.44 8.76
CA LEU A 467 -4.63 -13.69 10.16
C LEU A 467 -5.54 -14.92 10.39
N GLY A 468 -6.00 -15.57 9.32
CA GLY A 468 -6.87 -16.74 9.36
C GLY A 468 -8.35 -16.40 9.44
N VAL A 469 -8.75 -15.15 9.16
CA VAL A 469 -10.17 -14.78 9.04
C VAL A 469 -10.70 -15.30 7.72
N LYS A 470 -11.54 -16.34 7.79
CA LYS A 470 -12.16 -16.96 6.61
C LYS A 470 -13.42 -16.25 6.13
N ASP A 471 -14.30 -15.91 7.06
CA ASP A 471 -15.57 -15.26 6.75
C ASP A 471 -15.44 -13.75 6.97
N LEU A 472 -15.04 -13.06 5.91
CA LEU A 472 -14.91 -11.60 5.90
C LEU A 472 -16.26 -10.89 5.98
N VAL A 473 -17.36 -11.55 5.61
CA VAL A 473 -18.70 -10.94 5.68
C VAL A 473 -19.20 -10.92 7.13
N ARG A 474 -18.92 -11.97 7.89
CA ARG A 474 -19.31 -12.10 9.31
C ARG A 474 -18.23 -11.67 10.30
N PHE A 475 -17.14 -11.07 9.83
CA PHE A 475 -16.17 -10.46 10.72
C PHE A 475 -16.86 -9.37 11.56
N ASP A 476 -16.49 -9.28 12.83
CA ASP A 476 -17.14 -8.45 13.85
C ASP A 476 -16.69 -6.98 13.70
N TYR A 477 -17.05 -6.33 12.59
CA TYR A 477 -16.75 -4.92 12.35
C TYR A 477 -17.53 -4.02 13.32
N VAL A 478 -16.96 -2.85 13.64
CA VAL A 478 -17.74 -1.79 14.30
C VAL A 478 -18.78 -1.21 13.34
N ASP A 479 -18.36 -0.96 12.10
CA ASP A 479 -19.24 -0.64 10.97
C ASP A 479 -18.74 -1.47 9.77
N ALA A 480 -19.60 -2.34 9.23
CA ALA A 480 -19.21 -3.24 8.15
C ALA A 480 -19.14 -2.49 6.80
N PRO A 481 -18.13 -2.78 5.95
CA PRO A 481 -18.04 -2.19 4.62
C PRO A 481 -19.18 -2.68 3.71
N ALA A 482 -19.44 -1.93 2.64
CA ALA A 482 -20.36 -2.38 1.61
C ALA A 482 -19.88 -3.71 0.99
N PRO A 483 -20.78 -4.70 0.76
CA PRO A 483 -20.40 -5.96 0.14
C PRO A 483 -19.69 -5.80 -1.20
N GLU A 484 -20.08 -4.80 -2.00
CA GLU A 484 -19.43 -4.48 -3.28
C GLU A 484 -17.95 -4.10 -3.10
N THR A 485 -17.61 -3.28 -2.10
CA THR A 485 -16.22 -2.89 -1.82
C THR A 485 -15.38 -4.11 -1.41
N LEU A 486 -15.96 -5.01 -0.60
CA LEU A 486 -15.29 -6.26 -0.21
C LEU A 486 -15.07 -7.20 -1.41
N MET A 487 -16.08 -7.33 -2.29
CA MET A 487 -15.97 -8.13 -3.52
C MET A 487 -14.89 -7.59 -4.45
N ARG A 488 -14.75 -6.26 -4.60
CA ARG A 488 -13.68 -5.66 -5.42
C ARG A 488 -12.30 -5.93 -4.85
N ALA A 489 -12.16 -5.91 -3.52
CA ALA A 489 -10.90 -6.26 -2.87
C ALA A 489 -10.53 -7.73 -3.10
N LEU A 490 -11.49 -8.64 -2.97
CA LEU A 490 -11.30 -10.07 -3.26
C LEU A 490 -10.97 -10.32 -4.74
N GLU A 491 -11.69 -9.67 -5.66
CA GLU A 491 -11.45 -9.75 -7.11
C GLU A 491 -10.03 -9.29 -7.46
N LEU A 492 -9.57 -8.15 -6.91
CA LEU A 492 -8.20 -7.68 -7.12
C LEU A 492 -7.16 -8.69 -6.63
N LEU A 493 -7.34 -9.21 -5.41
CA LEU A 493 -6.39 -10.15 -4.82
C LEU A 493 -6.38 -11.50 -5.56
N ASN A 494 -7.52 -11.96 -6.08
CA ASN A 494 -7.58 -13.13 -6.96
C ASN A 494 -6.86 -12.87 -8.28
N TYR A 495 -7.08 -11.71 -8.94
CA TYR A 495 -6.35 -11.36 -10.16
C TYR A 495 -4.83 -11.23 -9.95
N LEU A 496 -4.39 -10.79 -8.77
CA LEU A 496 -2.97 -10.75 -8.41
C LEU A 496 -2.39 -12.14 -8.05
N ALA A 497 -3.25 -13.18 -8.02
CA ALA A 497 -2.95 -14.52 -7.53
C ALA A 497 -2.53 -14.56 -6.06
N ALA A 498 -2.93 -13.56 -5.26
CA ALA A 498 -2.76 -13.56 -3.81
C ALA A 498 -3.79 -14.47 -3.11
N LEU A 499 -4.97 -14.60 -3.71
CA LEU A 499 -6.02 -15.54 -3.32
C LEU A 499 -6.32 -16.50 -4.48
N ASP A 500 -6.70 -17.74 -4.16
CA ASP A 500 -7.24 -18.68 -5.15
C ASP A 500 -8.73 -18.41 -5.44
N ASP A 501 -9.34 -19.22 -6.30
CA ASP A 501 -10.75 -19.07 -6.70
C ASP A 501 -11.74 -19.42 -5.56
N ASP A 502 -11.29 -20.16 -4.55
CA ASP A 502 -12.03 -20.46 -3.33
C ASP A 502 -11.84 -19.36 -2.25
N GLY A 503 -11.00 -18.35 -2.51
CA GLY A 503 -10.70 -17.24 -1.61
C GLY A 503 -9.67 -17.56 -0.53
N ASN A 504 -8.93 -18.66 -0.64
CA ASN A 504 -7.85 -19.00 0.30
C ASN A 504 -6.56 -18.27 -0.05
N LEU A 505 -5.74 -18.01 0.97
CA LEU A 505 -4.42 -17.41 0.79
C LEU A 505 -3.48 -18.34 0.02
N THR A 506 -2.91 -17.85 -1.08
CA THR A 506 -1.88 -18.58 -1.83
C THR A 506 -0.51 -18.39 -1.17
N PRO A 507 0.52 -19.21 -1.50
CA PRO A 507 1.89 -18.97 -1.05
C PRO A 507 2.41 -17.58 -1.45
N LEU A 508 2.07 -17.14 -2.67
CA LEU A 508 2.38 -15.80 -3.16
C LEU A 508 1.69 -14.72 -2.30
N GLY A 509 0.39 -14.85 -2.03
CA GLY A 509 -0.35 -13.94 -1.17
C GLY A 509 0.22 -13.89 0.25
N GLY A 510 0.67 -15.04 0.76
CA GLY A 510 1.34 -15.17 2.05
C GLY A 510 2.63 -14.36 2.15
N VAL A 511 3.40 -14.28 1.07
CA VAL A 511 4.61 -13.43 0.96
C VAL A 511 4.22 -11.97 0.72
N MET A 512 3.24 -11.69 -0.15
CA MET A 512 2.77 -10.32 -0.41
C MET A 512 2.32 -9.59 0.86
N ALA A 513 1.61 -10.29 1.76
CA ALA A 513 1.13 -9.75 3.02
C ALA A 513 2.24 -9.28 3.98
N GLU A 514 3.48 -9.74 3.76
CA GLU A 514 4.63 -9.42 4.61
C GLU A 514 5.32 -8.13 4.18
N PHE A 515 5.06 -7.68 2.95
CA PHE A 515 5.55 -6.41 2.47
C PHE A 515 4.67 -5.28 3.01
N PRO A 516 5.26 -4.21 3.56
CA PRO A 516 4.53 -3.01 3.90
C PRO A 516 4.29 -2.20 2.63
N LEU A 517 3.54 -2.73 1.66
CA LEU A 517 3.24 -2.17 0.34
C LEU A 517 1.81 -2.55 -0.07
N ASP A 518 1.24 -1.81 -1.03
CA ASP A 518 -0.03 -2.21 -1.65
C ASP A 518 0.15 -3.53 -2.41
N PRO A 519 -0.92 -4.34 -2.60
CA PRO A 519 -0.76 -5.69 -3.11
C PRO A 519 -0.24 -5.68 -4.56
N GLN A 520 -0.62 -4.69 -5.36
CA GLN A 520 -0.04 -4.47 -6.70
C GLN A 520 1.48 -4.29 -6.67
N MET A 521 1.99 -3.45 -5.77
CA MET A 521 3.43 -3.17 -5.64
C MET A 521 4.19 -4.37 -5.07
N ALA A 522 3.61 -5.07 -4.10
CA ALA A 522 4.19 -6.30 -3.55
C ALA A 522 4.32 -7.38 -4.64
N LYS A 523 3.27 -7.60 -5.43
CA LYS A 523 3.27 -8.52 -6.57
C LYS A 523 4.34 -8.16 -7.59
N MET A 524 4.42 -6.89 -7.99
CA MET A 524 5.43 -6.37 -8.90
C MET A 524 6.85 -6.66 -8.39
N LEU A 525 7.11 -6.38 -7.11
CA LEU A 525 8.44 -6.58 -6.51
C LEU A 525 8.83 -8.07 -6.45
N ILE A 526 7.90 -8.94 -6.07
CA ILE A 526 8.16 -10.38 -5.93
C ILE A 526 8.47 -11.04 -7.28
N VAL A 527 7.77 -10.66 -8.35
CA VAL A 527 7.93 -11.28 -9.69
C VAL A 527 9.09 -10.66 -10.49
N SER A 528 9.58 -9.50 -10.08
CA SER A 528 10.65 -8.77 -10.79
C SER A 528 11.94 -9.56 -11.13
N PRO A 529 12.38 -10.59 -10.36
CA PRO A 529 13.54 -11.40 -10.75
C PRO A 529 13.33 -12.16 -12.06
N GLU A 530 12.11 -12.57 -12.41
CA GLU A 530 11.79 -13.24 -13.67
C GLU A 530 12.10 -12.36 -14.89
N PHE A 531 12.05 -11.05 -14.70
CA PHE A 531 12.38 -10.02 -15.69
C PHE A 531 13.83 -9.53 -15.61
N LYS A 532 14.63 -10.04 -14.66
CA LYS A 532 16.04 -9.65 -14.46
C LYS A 532 16.22 -8.16 -14.14
N CYS A 533 15.27 -7.57 -13.39
CA CYS A 533 15.27 -6.15 -13.04
C CYS A 533 14.77 -5.89 -11.60
N SER A 534 15.04 -6.81 -10.68
CA SER A 534 14.54 -6.69 -9.30
C SER A 534 15.20 -5.57 -8.52
N THR A 535 16.45 -5.22 -8.82
CA THR A 535 17.16 -4.08 -8.22
C THR A 535 16.49 -2.75 -8.61
N GLU A 536 16.08 -2.61 -9.87
CA GLU A 536 15.40 -1.41 -10.37
C GLU A 536 13.97 -1.31 -9.84
N ILE A 537 13.24 -2.43 -9.83
CA ILE A 537 11.86 -2.47 -9.32
C ILE A 537 11.81 -2.19 -7.82
N LEU A 538 12.77 -2.70 -7.04
CA LEU A 538 12.93 -2.33 -5.63
C LEU A 538 13.08 -0.82 -5.45
N THR A 539 13.89 -0.19 -6.30
CA THR A 539 14.13 1.26 -6.28
C THR A 539 12.86 2.03 -6.65
N ILE A 540 12.15 1.61 -7.70
CA ILE A 540 10.87 2.21 -8.10
C ILE A 540 9.83 2.08 -6.98
N ALA A 541 9.71 0.90 -6.37
CA ALA A 541 8.79 0.66 -5.25
C ALA A 541 9.08 1.58 -4.06
N ALA A 542 10.35 1.81 -3.76
CA ALA A 542 10.76 2.73 -2.70
C ALA A 542 10.43 4.19 -3.04
N MET A 543 10.68 4.63 -4.28
CA MET A 543 10.37 5.99 -4.75
C MET A 543 8.86 6.26 -4.80
N LEU A 544 8.03 5.26 -5.10
CA LEU A 544 6.57 5.36 -5.06
C LEU A 544 6.00 5.36 -3.63
N SER A 545 6.77 4.89 -2.64
CA SER A 545 6.34 4.78 -1.24
C SER A 545 6.62 6.04 -0.40
N VAL A 546 7.24 7.07 -1.00
CA VAL A 546 7.55 8.34 -0.35
C VAL A 546 6.74 9.49 -0.97
N PRO A 547 6.65 10.66 -0.28
CA PRO A 547 6.06 11.85 -0.89
C PRO A 547 6.75 12.23 -2.20
N ASN A 548 6.06 13.02 -3.04
CA ASN A 548 6.60 13.49 -4.31
C ASN A 548 8.01 14.10 -4.13
N VAL A 549 8.98 13.58 -4.88
CA VAL A 549 10.38 14.03 -4.80
C VAL A 549 10.60 15.36 -5.52
N TRP A 550 9.73 15.73 -6.45
CA TRP A 550 9.83 16.98 -7.21
C TRP A 550 9.40 18.18 -6.37
N LEU A 551 10.29 19.16 -6.25
CA LEU A 551 9.98 20.50 -5.75
C LEU A 551 9.63 21.37 -6.94
N ARG A 552 8.52 22.12 -6.86
CA ARG A 552 8.13 23.05 -7.92
C ARG A 552 7.64 24.37 -7.34
N PRO A 553 8.56 25.20 -6.79
CA PRO A 553 8.20 26.46 -6.16
C PRO A 553 7.46 27.39 -7.13
N ASN A 554 6.45 28.11 -6.65
CA ASN A 554 5.59 28.94 -7.49
C ASN A 554 6.35 30.05 -8.24
N ASN A 555 7.41 30.58 -7.63
CA ASN A 555 8.27 31.62 -8.20
C ASN A 555 9.37 31.09 -9.14
N GLN A 556 9.59 29.76 -9.21
CA GLN A 556 10.67 29.12 -9.97
C GLN A 556 10.16 27.93 -10.80
N ARG A 557 8.91 28.00 -11.27
CA ARG A 557 8.25 26.90 -11.99
C ARG A 557 9.00 26.51 -13.26
N ARG A 558 9.50 27.49 -14.03
CA ARG A 558 10.18 27.23 -15.30
C ARG A 558 11.53 26.56 -15.09
N GLU A 559 12.28 27.01 -14.09
CA GLU A 559 13.56 26.46 -13.71
C GLU A 559 13.42 25.04 -13.16
N ALA A 560 12.39 24.79 -12.33
CA ALA A 560 12.06 23.45 -11.84
C ALA A 560 11.66 22.50 -12.98
N ASP A 561 10.85 22.95 -13.93
CA ASP A 561 10.44 22.15 -15.09
C ASP A 561 11.65 21.84 -16.00
N ALA A 562 12.55 22.80 -16.21
CA ALA A 562 13.79 22.60 -16.96
C ALA A 562 14.73 21.61 -16.26
N ALA A 563 14.91 21.71 -14.95
CA ALA A 563 15.71 20.76 -14.17
C ALA A 563 15.12 19.35 -14.21
N LYS A 564 13.79 19.23 -14.12
CA LYS A 564 13.09 17.95 -14.27
C LYS A 564 13.29 17.34 -15.66
N ALA A 565 13.26 18.15 -16.71
CA ALA A 565 13.48 17.67 -18.08
C ALA A 565 14.86 17.01 -18.26
N LEU A 566 15.90 17.49 -17.56
CA LEU A 566 17.24 16.88 -17.60
C LEU A 566 17.29 15.46 -17.03
N LEU A 567 16.39 15.13 -16.11
CA LEU A 567 16.31 13.83 -15.43
C LEU A 567 15.21 12.94 -16.01
N THR A 568 14.43 13.44 -16.97
CA THR A 568 13.28 12.75 -17.53
C THR A 568 13.72 11.64 -18.48
N VAL A 569 13.12 10.46 -18.31
CA VAL A 569 13.29 9.33 -19.22
C VAL A 569 12.07 9.26 -20.15
N PRO A 570 12.24 9.39 -21.48
CA PRO A 570 11.13 9.50 -22.44
C PRO A 570 10.15 8.32 -22.44
N ASP A 571 10.59 7.15 -22.00
CA ASP A 571 9.80 5.91 -21.96
C ASP A 571 8.79 5.88 -20.78
N GLY A 572 8.95 6.74 -19.77
CA GLY A 572 7.98 6.83 -18.66
C GLY A 572 8.47 7.47 -17.36
N ASP A 573 7.50 7.92 -16.57
CA ASP A 573 7.72 8.54 -15.26
C ASP A 573 8.29 7.55 -14.23
N HIS A 574 7.96 6.26 -14.31
CA HIS A 574 8.54 5.25 -13.42
C HIS A 574 10.05 5.10 -13.64
N LEU A 575 10.49 5.14 -14.90
CA LEU A 575 11.90 5.12 -15.25
C LEU A 575 12.57 6.44 -14.90
N THR A 576 11.84 7.55 -14.98
CA THR A 576 12.29 8.85 -14.50
C THR A 576 12.57 8.83 -12.99
N LEU A 577 11.70 8.22 -12.18
CA LEU A 577 11.94 8.04 -10.73
C LEU A 577 13.18 7.17 -10.46
N LEU A 578 13.38 6.10 -11.23
CA LEU A 578 14.60 5.29 -11.16
C LEU A 578 15.85 6.12 -11.49
N ASN A 579 15.79 6.94 -12.55
CA ASN A 579 16.89 7.81 -12.95
C ASN A 579 17.23 8.82 -11.86
N VAL A 580 16.22 9.48 -11.29
CA VAL A 580 16.39 10.42 -10.18
C VAL A 580 17.10 9.77 -8.99
N TYR A 581 16.70 8.56 -8.60
CA TYR A 581 17.34 7.85 -7.49
C TYR A 581 18.79 7.49 -7.81
N ASN A 582 19.06 6.96 -9.02
CA ASN A 582 20.40 6.58 -9.43
C ASN A 582 21.34 7.79 -9.48
N GLU A 583 20.89 8.92 -10.03
CA GLU A 583 21.66 10.17 -10.04
C GLU A 583 21.92 10.69 -8.62
N TYR A 584 20.93 10.61 -7.72
CA TYR A 584 21.13 10.95 -6.31
C TYR A 584 22.21 10.09 -5.64
N MET A 585 22.24 8.78 -5.92
CA MET A 585 23.25 7.86 -5.39
C MET A 585 24.64 8.12 -6.02
N ASN A 586 24.69 8.38 -7.33
CA ASN A 586 25.93 8.71 -8.05
C ASN A 586 26.57 10.01 -7.53
N ASN A 587 25.74 10.98 -7.16
CA ASN A 587 26.16 12.23 -6.53
C ASN A 587 26.38 12.10 -5.00
N GLN A 588 26.54 10.87 -4.48
CA GLN A 588 26.91 10.60 -3.09
C GLN A 588 26.01 11.28 -2.05
N HIS A 589 24.70 11.32 -2.32
CA HIS A 589 23.71 11.95 -1.43
C HIS A 589 23.89 13.47 -1.26
N ASP A 590 24.52 14.15 -2.22
CA ASP A 590 24.77 15.60 -2.15
C ASP A 590 23.45 16.40 -2.09
N LYS A 591 23.28 17.13 -0.99
CA LYS A 591 22.13 18.01 -0.77
C LYS A 591 22.12 19.18 -1.74
N ASN A 592 23.29 19.66 -2.18
CA ASN A 592 23.39 20.77 -3.12
C ASN A 592 22.96 20.34 -4.53
N TRP A 593 23.35 19.13 -4.95
CA TRP A 593 22.85 18.52 -6.18
C TRP A 593 21.32 18.42 -6.16
N ALA A 594 20.73 17.89 -5.08
CA ALA A 594 19.29 17.77 -4.95
C ALA A 594 18.59 19.14 -4.99
N TRP A 595 19.14 20.15 -4.30
CA TRP A 595 18.64 21.52 -4.33
C TRP A 595 18.65 22.12 -5.75
N THR A 596 19.77 21.97 -6.46
CA THR A 596 19.95 22.52 -7.82
C THR A 596 19.01 21.88 -8.84
N HIS A 597 18.66 20.60 -8.63
CA HIS A 597 17.73 19.85 -9.48
C HIS A 597 16.28 19.91 -9.02
N TYR A 598 15.95 20.79 -8.05
CA TYR A 598 14.61 20.92 -7.50
C TYR A 598 14.05 19.60 -6.96
N LEU A 599 14.88 18.86 -6.22
CA LEU A 599 14.53 17.59 -5.61
C LEU A 599 14.52 17.69 -4.08
N SER A 600 13.58 17.01 -3.46
CA SER A 600 13.50 16.88 -2.00
C SER A 600 14.54 15.89 -1.49
N ALA A 601 15.67 16.40 -1.01
CA ALA A 601 16.72 15.59 -0.38
C ALA A 601 16.19 14.71 0.76
N ARG A 602 15.17 15.18 1.48
CA ARG A 602 14.50 14.39 2.52
C ARG A 602 13.70 13.22 1.94
N ALA A 603 12.91 13.45 0.89
CA ALA A 603 12.13 12.37 0.27
C ALA A 603 13.05 11.30 -0.33
N LEU A 604 14.18 11.70 -0.92
CA LEU A 604 15.21 10.79 -1.43
C LEU A 604 15.87 9.97 -0.30
N ALA A 605 16.25 10.60 0.81
CA ALA A 605 16.78 9.89 1.98
C ALA A 605 15.73 8.94 2.59
N GLN A 606 14.45 9.31 2.58
CA GLN A 606 13.37 8.40 2.98
C GLN A 606 13.23 7.23 2.01
N ALA A 607 13.33 7.46 0.70
CA ALA A 607 13.26 6.40 -0.30
C ALA A 607 14.40 5.40 -0.10
N GLU A 608 15.61 5.87 0.19
CA GLU A 608 16.75 5.00 0.54
C GLU A 608 16.46 4.13 1.77
N ASN A 609 15.88 4.71 2.83
CA ASN A 609 15.51 3.95 4.04
C ASN A 609 14.42 2.91 3.74
N VAL A 610 13.41 3.26 2.93
CA VAL A 610 12.38 2.31 2.47
C VAL A 610 13.02 1.19 1.66
N ARG A 611 13.89 1.54 0.71
CA ARG A 611 14.61 0.59 -0.14
C ARG A 611 15.37 -0.44 0.71
N LYS A 612 16.17 0.00 1.68
CA LYS A 612 16.92 -0.88 2.60
C LYS A 612 16.03 -1.83 3.41
N GLN A 613 14.81 -1.40 3.76
CA GLN A 613 13.88 -2.25 4.50
C GLN A 613 13.21 -3.28 3.62
N LEU A 614 12.76 -2.87 2.43
CA LEU A 614 12.22 -3.78 1.43
C LEU A 614 13.29 -4.79 0.98
N GLU A 615 14.54 -4.37 0.86
CA GLU A 615 15.70 -5.23 0.60
C GLU A 615 15.85 -6.32 1.67
N ARG A 616 15.82 -5.96 2.96
CA ARG A 616 15.81 -6.96 4.06
C ARG A 616 14.62 -7.93 3.99
N THR A 617 13.45 -7.44 3.59
CA THR A 617 12.27 -8.30 3.41
C THR A 617 12.46 -9.25 2.23
N MET A 618 13.03 -8.77 1.12
CA MET A 618 13.37 -9.60 -0.04
C MET A 618 14.42 -10.66 0.32
N GLU A 619 15.49 -10.30 1.03
CA GLU A 619 16.50 -11.23 1.54
C GLU A 619 15.88 -12.32 2.42
N ARG A 620 14.97 -11.93 3.33
CA ARG A 620 14.27 -12.87 4.22
C ARG A 620 13.43 -13.91 3.48
N PHE A 621 12.89 -13.56 2.31
CA PHE A 621 12.12 -14.46 1.45
C PHE A 621 12.92 -15.01 0.26
N GLU A 622 14.25 -14.85 0.29
CA GLU A 622 15.17 -15.36 -0.74
C GLU A 622 14.82 -14.86 -2.16
N ILE A 623 14.32 -13.63 -2.27
CA ILE A 623 14.03 -12.99 -3.56
C ILE A 623 15.33 -12.45 -4.14
N GLU A 624 15.72 -12.95 -5.31
CA GLU A 624 16.99 -12.61 -5.94
C GLU A 624 17.10 -11.14 -6.36
N PHE A 625 18.29 -10.56 -6.19
CA PHE A 625 18.65 -9.23 -6.68
C PHE A 625 19.38 -9.34 -8.02
N ILE A 626 18.68 -9.01 -9.11
CA ILE A 626 19.16 -9.16 -10.48
C ILE A 626 18.99 -7.82 -11.20
N SER A 627 20.04 -7.44 -11.92
CA SER A 627 20.04 -6.32 -12.87
C SER A 627 20.83 -6.72 -14.12
N ILE A 628 20.57 -6.08 -15.24
CA ILE A 628 21.27 -6.31 -16.50
C ILE A 628 21.95 -5.04 -17.00
N SER A 629 23.11 -5.19 -17.63
CA SER A 629 23.95 -4.05 -18.03
C SER A 629 23.43 -3.28 -19.25
N ASP A 630 22.55 -3.87 -20.07
CA ASP A 630 21.98 -3.23 -21.28
C ASP A 630 20.79 -2.34 -20.89
N PRO A 631 20.92 -1.00 -20.94
CA PRO A 631 19.87 -0.09 -20.43
C PRO A 631 18.57 -0.19 -21.23
N LYS A 632 18.64 -0.45 -22.55
CA LYS A 632 17.43 -0.54 -23.39
C LYS A 632 16.59 -1.75 -23.03
N LYS A 633 17.26 -2.90 -22.83
CA LYS A 633 16.59 -4.12 -22.36
C LYS A 633 16.11 -3.97 -20.94
N MET A 634 16.90 -3.34 -20.07
CA MET A 634 16.53 -3.09 -18.68
C MET A 634 15.24 -2.27 -18.59
N TYR A 635 15.13 -1.17 -19.34
CA TYR A 635 13.91 -0.35 -19.38
C TYR A 635 12.72 -1.12 -19.91
N GLN A 636 12.91 -1.98 -20.93
CA GLN A 636 11.84 -2.85 -21.40
C GLN A 636 11.38 -3.83 -20.30
N TYR A 637 12.31 -4.49 -19.63
CA TYR A 637 12.02 -5.47 -18.58
C TYR A 637 11.36 -4.84 -17.36
N VAL A 638 11.81 -3.65 -16.95
CA VAL A 638 11.14 -2.87 -15.90
C VAL A 638 9.69 -2.59 -16.30
N ARG A 639 9.44 -2.13 -17.53
CA ARG A 639 8.07 -1.87 -18.01
C ARG A 639 7.20 -3.13 -18.09
N GLN A 640 7.79 -4.29 -18.39
CA GLN A 640 7.10 -5.58 -18.33
C GLN A 640 6.77 -5.98 -16.89
N ALA A 641 7.70 -5.83 -15.95
CA ALA A 641 7.48 -6.12 -14.54
C ALA A 641 6.42 -5.21 -13.90
N LEU A 642 6.35 -3.93 -14.29
CA LEU A 642 5.28 -3.01 -13.87
C LEU A 642 3.89 -3.57 -14.19
N ILE A 643 3.71 -4.21 -15.34
CA ILE A 643 2.42 -4.79 -15.75
C ILE A 643 1.97 -5.87 -14.78
N CYS A 644 2.88 -6.70 -14.26
CA CYS A 644 2.51 -7.79 -13.34
C CYS A 644 1.81 -7.31 -12.06
N GLY A 645 2.07 -6.08 -11.61
CA GLY A 645 1.37 -5.45 -10.48
C GLY A 645 0.22 -4.54 -10.90
N PHE A 646 0.41 -3.75 -11.97
CA PHE A 646 -0.47 -2.63 -12.33
C PHE A 646 -1.27 -2.88 -13.62
N PHE A 647 -1.47 -4.12 -14.04
CA PHE A 647 -2.23 -4.48 -15.26
C PHE A 647 -3.69 -3.95 -15.29
N MET A 648 -4.27 -3.67 -14.12
CA MET A 648 -5.61 -3.06 -14.01
C MET A 648 -5.59 -1.53 -14.16
N GLN A 649 -4.42 -0.90 -14.05
CA GLN A 649 -4.20 0.54 -14.18
C GLN A 649 -3.59 0.87 -15.54
N VAL A 650 -4.33 0.50 -16.58
CA VAL A 650 -3.95 0.70 -17.98
C VAL A 650 -4.99 1.58 -18.65
N ALA A 651 -4.54 2.46 -19.54
CA ALA A 651 -5.40 3.27 -20.37
C ALA A 651 -5.01 3.15 -21.85
N HIS A 652 -6.02 3.15 -22.72
CA HIS A 652 -5.89 3.05 -24.18
C HIS A 652 -6.27 4.39 -24.82
N LYS A 653 -5.46 4.86 -25.75
CA LYS A 653 -5.71 6.13 -26.45
C LYS A 653 -6.93 6.01 -27.36
N GLU A 654 -7.88 6.93 -27.22
CA GLU A 654 -9.10 6.96 -28.04
C GLU A 654 -9.27 8.30 -28.77
N GLY A 655 -9.43 8.24 -30.10
CA GLY A 655 -9.68 9.40 -30.97
C GLY A 655 -8.48 10.32 -31.22
N GLU A 656 -8.71 11.46 -31.89
CA GLU A 656 -7.67 12.43 -32.27
C GLU A 656 -7.31 13.42 -31.15
N LYS A 657 -8.13 13.55 -30.11
CA LYS A 657 -8.02 14.61 -29.09
C LYS A 657 -7.03 14.33 -27.94
N GLY A 658 -6.16 13.34 -28.07
CA GLY A 658 -5.12 13.03 -27.07
C GLY A 658 -5.65 12.54 -25.71
N ASN A 659 -6.92 12.10 -25.66
CA ASN A 659 -7.54 11.51 -24.48
C ASN A 659 -7.29 9.99 -24.43
N TYR A 660 -7.33 9.45 -23.22
CA TYR A 660 -7.21 8.03 -22.96
C TYR A 660 -8.48 7.51 -22.28
N LEU A 661 -8.76 6.22 -22.47
CA LEU A 661 -9.86 5.49 -21.86
C LEU A 661 -9.28 4.41 -20.94
N THR A 662 -9.65 4.41 -19.65
CA THR A 662 -9.21 3.35 -18.74
C THR A 662 -9.83 2.00 -19.11
N VAL A 663 -9.02 0.94 -19.06
CA VAL A 663 -9.42 -0.41 -19.43
C VAL A 663 -10.49 -0.93 -18.44
N LYS A 664 -11.55 -1.56 -18.97
CA LYS A 664 -12.76 -2.06 -18.27
C LYS A 664 -13.67 -1.01 -17.62
N ASP A 665 -13.11 0.01 -16.96
CA ASP A 665 -13.91 1.02 -16.25
C ASP A 665 -14.34 2.20 -17.15
N ASN A 666 -13.80 2.28 -18.38
CA ASN A 666 -14.17 3.23 -19.44
C ASN A 666 -14.19 4.71 -18.99
N GLN A 667 -13.24 5.11 -18.14
CA GLN A 667 -13.10 6.51 -17.72
C GLN A 667 -12.25 7.27 -18.72
N VAL A 668 -12.77 8.39 -19.23
CA VAL A 668 -12.02 9.29 -20.10
C VAL A 668 -11.07 10.12 -19.25
N VAL A 669 -9.76 10.02 -19.52
CA VAL A 669 -8.70 10.65 -18.74
C VAL A 669 -7.67 11.35 -19.63
N GLY A 670 -7.04 12.40 -19.09
CA GLY A 670 -5.85 13.01 -19.70
C GLY A 670 -4.56 12.58 -19.02
N LEU A 671 -3.43 12.69 -19.70
CA LEU A 671 -2.12 12.61 -19.04
C LEU A 671 -1.96 13.82 -18.10
N HIS A 672 -1.53 13.58 -16.86
CA HIS A 672 -1.29 14.66 -15.92
C HIS A 672 -0.20 15.62 -16.46
N PRO A 673 -0.29 16.96 -16.27
CA PRO A 673 0.68 17.91 -16.82
C PRO A 673 2.13 17.71 -16.35
N SER A 674 2.33 16.92 -15.29
CA SER A 674 3.65 16.56 -14.79
C SER A 674 4.28 15.35 -15.50
N CYS A 675 3.59 14.72 -16.45
CA CYS A 675 4.07 13.55 -17.15
C CYS A 675 5.23 13.92 -18.10
N GLY A 676 6.32 13.16 -18.03
CA GLY A 676 7.52 13.38 -18.84
C GLY A 676 7.56 12.63 -20.17
N LEU A 677 6.43 12.05 -20.63
CA LEU A 677 6.38 11.36 -21.93
C LEU A 677 6.49 12.37 -23.09
N ASP A 678 7.49 12.18 -23.95
CA ASP A 678 7.69 13.01 -25.16
C ASP A 678 6.66 12.72 -26.26
N THR A 679 6.02 11.55 -26.20
CA THR A 679 5.03 11.10 -27.17
C THR A 679 3.70 10.79 -26.49
N GLN A 680 2.65 10.59 -27.29
CA GLN A 680 1.35 10.11 -26.81
C GLN A 680 1.16 8.65 -27.25
N PRO A 681 1.79 7.68 -26.55
CA PRO A 681 1.72 6.27 -26.91
C PRO A 681 0.28 5.74 -26.88
N GLU A 682 0.00 4.71 -27.68
CA GLU A 682 -1.35 4.13 -27.79
C GLU A 682 -1.81 3.48 -26.47
N TRP A 683 -0.87 2.90 -25.71
CA TRP A 683 -1.15 2.21 -24.46
C TRP A 683 -0.22 2.72 -23.36
N VAL A 684 -0.83 3.04 -22.21
CA VAL A 684 -0.10 3.53 -21.05
C VAL A 684 -0.52 2.81 -19.78
N LEU A 685 0.45 2.60 -18.90
CA LEU A 685 0.24 2.16 -17.52
C LEU A 685 0.43 3.36 -16.61
N PHE A 686 -0.42 3.51 -15.60
CA PHE A 686 -0.36 4.63 -14.65
C PHE A 686 -0.36 4.15 -13.19
N ASN A 687 0.23 4.94 -12.29
CA ASN A 687 0.23 4.63 -10.86
C ASN A 687 -0.97 5.23 -10.12
N GLU A 688 -1.41 6.43 -10.50
CA GLU A 688 -2.43 7.18 -9.75
C GLU A 688 -3.49 7.79 -10.66
N PHE A 689 -4.75 7.71 -10.23
CA PHE A 689 -5.87 8.44 -10.82
C PHE A 689 -6.12 9.71 -10.00
N VAL A 690 -6.11 10.87 -10.65
CA VAL A 690 -6.21 12.18 -10.02
C VAL A 690 -7.50 12.87 -10.51
N LEU A 691 -8.47 13.01 -9.61
CA LEU A 691 -9.73 13.71 -9.91
C LEU A 691 -9.63 15.18 -9.50
N THR A 692 -9.69 16.08 -10.48
CA THR A 692 -9.76 17.55 -10.27
C THR A 692 -10.97 18.12 -11.03
N THR A 693 -10.85 19.27 -11.70
CA THR A 693 -11.86 19.75 -12.65
C THR A 693 -12.03 18.80 -13.83
N ARG A 694 -10.96 18.10 -14.21
CA ARG A 694 -11.00 16.95 -15.13
C ARG A 694 -10.17 15.79 -14.56
N PRO A 695 -10.48 14.54 -14.92
CA PRO A 695 -9.73 13.39 -14.47
C PRO A 695 -8.40 13.25 -15.23
N TYR A 696 -7.35 12.92 -14.48
CA TYR A 696 -6.00 12.70 -15.00
C TYR A 696 -5.43 11.37 -14.51
N ILE A 697 -4.48 10.84 -15.26
CA ILE A 697 -3.60 9.76 -14.81
C ILE A 697 -2.18 10.28 -14.61
N ARG A 698 -1.55 9.94 -13.48
CA ARG A 698 -0.25 10.44 -13.04
C ARG A 698 0.74 9.30 -12.82
N THR A 699 2.02 9.62 -13.05
CA THR A 699 3.15 8.67 -13.07
C THR A 699 2.88 7.57 -14.10
N VAL A 700 3.15 7.91 -15.35
CA VAL A 700 2.72 7.14 -16.52
C VAL A 700 3.93 6.57 -17.25
N SER A 701 3.85 5.31 -17.69
CA SER A 701 4.84 4.67 -18.56
C SER A 701 4.18 4.08 -19.80
N GLU A 702 4.87 4.13 -20.94
CA GLU A 702 4.43 3.46 -22.17
C GLU A 702 4.45 1.94 -21.98
N VAL A 703 3.40 1.24 -22.41
CA VAL A 703 3.38 -0.23 -22.42
C VAL A 703 2.95 -0.77 -23.79
N ARG A 704 3.27 -2.04 -24.06
CA ARG A 704 2.84 -2.72 -25.29
C ARG A 704 1.63 -3.63 -25.04
N PRO A 705 0.63 -3.66 -25.93
CA PRO A 705 -0.56 -4.48 -25.74
C PRO A 705 -0.26 -5.98 -25.74
N GLU A 706 0.83 -6.41 -26.40
CA GLU A 706 1.30 -7.80 -26.35
C GLU A 706 1.61 -8.28 -24.93
N TRP A 707 2.18 -7.39 -24.10
CA TRP A 707 2.57 -7.69 -22.72
C TRP A 707 1.35 -7.84 -21.82
N LEU A 708 0.29 -7.05 -22.07
CA LEU A 708 -0.98 -7.16 -21.34
C LEU A 708 -1.62 -8.54 -21.50
N LEU A 709 -1.66 -9.03 -22.74
CA LEU A 709 -2.20 -10.35 -23.08
C LEU A 709 -1.34 -11.51 -22.57
N GLU A 710 -0.04 -11.29 -22.39
CA GLU A 710 0.92 -12.31 -21.97
C GLU A 710 1.02 -12.44 -20.46
N PHE A 711 1.12 -11.32 -19.73
CA PHE A 711 1.37 -11.32 -18.29
C PHE A 711 0.10 -11.23 -17.44
N ALA A 712 -1.04 -10.85 -18.02
CA ALA A 712 -2.33 -10.80 -17.34
C ALA A 712 -3.49 -11.35 -18.19
N PRO A 713 -3.38 -12.58 -18.75
CA PRO A 713 -4.35 -13.13 -19.69
C PRO A 713 -5.76 -13.25 -19.11
N THR A 714 -5.89 -13.59 -17.82
CA THR A 714 -7.19 -13.72 -17.14
C THR A 714 -7.93 -12.38 -17.06
N TYR A 715 -7.20 -11.29 -16.83
CA TYR A 715 -7.81 -9.95 -16.78
C TYR A 715 -8.12 -9.44 -18.20
N PHE A 716 -7.22 -9.69 -19.16
CA PHE A 716 -7.37 -9.30 -20.56
C PHE A 716 -8.09 -10.34 -21.44
N ASP A 717 -8.93 -11.19 -20.85
CA ASP A 717 -9.78 -12.10 -21.61
C ASP A 717 -10.79 -11.31 -22.45
N LEU A 718 -10.62 -11.35 -23.77
CA LEU A 718 -11.43 -10.61 -24.74
C LEU A 718 -12.92 -10.97 -24.69
N ALA A 719 -13.29 -12.15 -24.17
CA ALA A 719 -14.69 -12.51 -23.98
C ALA A 719 -15.37 -11.64 -22.90
N SER A 720 -14.60 -11.16 -21.92
CA SER A 720 -15.09 -10.29 -20.83
C SER A 720 -15.17 -8.81 -21.21
N PHE A 721 -14.63 -8.40 -22.36
CA PHE A 721 -14.59 -7.00 -22.80
C PHE A 721 -15.87 -6.59 -23.52
N ALA A 722 -16.38 -5.40 -23.17
CA ALA A 722 -17.38 -4.70 -23.95
C ALA A 722 -16.84 -4.40 -25.36
N ASP A 723 -17.73 -4.42 -26.36
CA ASP A 723 -17.35 -4.06 -27.73
C ASP A 723 -16.98 -2.57 -27.80
N GLY A 724 -15.79 -2.28 -28.28
CA GLY A 724 -15.21 -0.94 -28.30
C GLY A 724 -13.88 -0.89 -29.05
N GLU A 725 -13.25 0.29 -29.13
CA GLU A 725 -11.94 0.42 -29.79
C GLU A 725 -10.85 -0.36 -29.04
N THR A 726 -10.83 -0.33 -27.71
CA THR A 726 -9.86 -1.08 -26.88
C THR A 726 -9.89 -2.59 -27.16
N LYS A 727 -11.08 -3.20 -27.22
CA LYS A 727 -11.24 -4.63 -27.57
C LYS A 727 -10.76 -4.91 -28.99
N ARG A 728 -11.11 -4.05 -29.96
CA ARG A 728 -10.66 -4.18 -31.36
C ARG A 728 -9.15 -4.05 -31.50
N ALA A 729 -8.51 -3.15 -30.76
CA ALA A 729 -7.07 -2.99 -30.72
C ALA A 729 -6.37 -4.24 -30.18
N LEU A 730 -6.83 -4.80 -29.05
CA LEU A 730 -6.30 -6.07 -28.52
C LEU A 730 -6.55 -7.25 -29.47
N GLN A 731 -7.73 -7.33 -30.10
CA GLN A 731 -8.04 -8.36 -31.08
C GLN A 731 -7.10 -8.29 -32.30
N ARG A 732 -6.73 -7.09 -32.77
CA ARG A 732 -5.73 -6.91 -33.83
C ARG A 732 -4.38 -7.51 -33.42
N VAL A 733 -3.97 -7.34 -32.16
CA VAL A 733 -2.73 -7.90 -31.62
C VAL A 733 -2.77 -9.42 -31.53
N VAL A 734 -3.88 -10.00 -31.05
CA VAL A 734 -4.09 -11.46 -31.05
C VAL A 734 -4.03 -12.02 -32.47
N ASN A 735 -4.71 -11.38 -33.42
CA ASN A 735 -4.71 -11.80 -34.83
C ASN A 735 -3.31 -11.67 -35.47
N LYS A 736 -2.53 -10.66 -35.08
CA LYS A 736 -1.15 -10.47 -35.54
C LYS A 736 -0.21 -11.55 -34.96
N ARG A 737 -0.36 -11.90 -33.67
CA ARG A 737 0.39 -12.99 -33.01
C ARG A 737 0.08 -14.36 -33.62
N ALA A 738 -1.16 -14.58 -34.07
CA ALA A 738 -1.55 -15.82 -34.75
C ALA A 738 -0.93 -15.99 -36.15
N GLY A 739 -0.27 -14.95 -36.69
CA GLY A 739 0.28 -14.93 -38.05
C GLY A 739 -0.82 -14.81 -39.12
N LYS A 740 -0.50 -14.18 -40.25
CA LYS A 740 -1.43 -14.07 -41.39
C LYS A 740 -1.30 -15.35 -42.24
N LEU A 741 -1.66 -16.48 -41.64
CA LEU A 741 -1.53 -17.80 -42.27
C LEU A 741 -2.28 -17.83 -43.61
N VAL A 742 -1.55 -18.14 -44.69
CA VAL A 742 -2.11 -18.23 -46.04
C VAL A 742 -2.65 -19.64 -46.25
N GLY A 743 -3.85 -19.76 -46.83
CA GLY A 743 -4.44 -21.05 -47.19
C GLY A 743 -3.70 -21.70 -48.36
N VAL A 744 -2.93 -22.75 -48.05
CA VAL A 744 -2.06 -23.43 -49.01
C VAL A 744 -2.80 -24.58 -49.71
N GLY A 745 -3.68 -25.29 -49.00
CA GLY A 745 -4.53 -26.31 -49.62
C GLY A 745 -5.55 -26.92 -48.67
N VAL A 746 -6.64 -27.47 -49.21
CA VAL A 746 -7.70 -28.17 -48.46
C VAL A 746 -7.92 -29.56 -49.06
N ARG A 747 -8.07 -30.58 -48.20
CA ARG A 747 -8.39 -31.96 -48.59
C ARG A 747 -9.60 -32.47 -47.81
N THR A 748 -10.39 -33.33 -48.44
CA THR A 748 -11.45 -34.07 -47.74
C THR A 748 -10.95 -35.48 -47.41
N VAL A 749 -11.05 -35.87 -46.14
CA VAL A 749 -10.68 -37.19 -45.64
C VAL A 749 -11.93 -38.06 -45.60
N SER A 750 -11.85 -39.20 -46.28
CA SER A 750 -12.94 -40.18 -46.37
C SER A 750 -12.58 -41.48 -45.65
N PHE A 751 -13.59 -42.10 -45.02
CA PHE A 751 -13.50 -43.41 -44.40
C PHE A 751 -14.59 -44.32 -44.98
N LEU A 752 -14.21 -45.49 -45.51
CA LEU A 752 -15.13 -46.42 -46.19
C LEU A 752 -15.98 -45.75 -47.29
N GLY A 753 -15.40 -44.81 -48.04
CA GLY A 753 -16.09 -44.08 -49.11
C GLY A 753 -16.95 -42.91 -48.67
N LEU A 754 -17.14 -42.70 -47.37
CA LEU A 754 -17.89 -41.57 -46.81
C LEU A 754 -16.95 -40.42 -46.42
N GLN A 755 -17.27 -39.19 -46.84
CA GLN A 755 -16.55 -38.00 -46.40
C GLN A 755 -16.78 -37.78 -44.90
N VAL A 756 -15.70 -37.58 -44.16
CA VAL A 756 -15.75 -37.39 -42.70
C VAL A 756 -15.26 -36.00 -42.32
N TYR A 757 -14.09 -35.57 -42.81
CA TYR A 757 -13.48 -34.28 -42.46
C TYR A 757 -13.04 -33.50 -43.69
N SER A 758 -13.17 -32.18 -43.66
CA SER A 758 -12.42 -31.26 -44.50
C SER A 758 -11.26 -30.71 -43.69
N ILE A 759 -10.03 -30.91 -44.15
CA ILE A 759 -8.81 -30.47 -43.47
C ILE A 759 -8.12 -29.45 -44.36
N GLY A 760 -7.90 -28.24 -43.86
CA GLY A 760 -7.12 -27.19 -44.53
C GLY A 760 -5.76 -27.01 -43.88
N PHE A 761 -4.72 -26.90 -44.70
CA PHE A 761 -3.36 -26.55 -44.27
C PHE A 761 -3.05 -25.08 -44.61
N TYR A 762 -2.58 -24.37 -43.59
CA TYR A 762 -2.21 -22.97 -43.68
C TYR A 762 -0.79 -22.77 -43.14
N ALA A 763 -0.04 -21.84 -43.72
CA ALA A 763 1.33 -21.55 -43.33
C ALA A 763 1.62 -20.04 -43.40
N ASP A 764 2.53 -19.56 -42.57
CA ASP A 764 3.02 -18.18 -42.63
C ASP A 764 4.16 -18.07 -43.64
N LEU A 765 3.79 -17.76 -44.89
CA LEU A 765 4.73 -17.66 -46.01
C LEU A 765 5.55 -16.37 -46.00
N ALA A 766 5.20 -15.41 -45.15
CA ALA A 766 5.92 -14.15 -45.02
C ALA A 766 7.05 -14.22 -43.98
N ALA A 767 7.28 -15.39 -43.36
CA ALA A 767 8.28 -15.58 -42.33
C ALA A 767 9.72 -15.31 -42.87
N PRO A 768 10.52 -14.45 -42.22
CA PRO A 768 11.88 -14.11 -42.70
C PRO A 768 12.84 -15.30 -42.80
N ALA A 769 12.59 -16.36 -42.02
CA ALA A 769 13.38 -17.59 -42.02
C ALA A 769 13.07 -18.51 -43.22
N LEU A 770 12.02 -18.23 -43.98
CA LEU A 770 11.59 -19.06 -45.10
C LEU A 770 12.28 -18.63 -46.41
N LYS A 771 13.34 -19.35 -46.79
CA LYS A 771 13.99 -19.21 -48.11
C LYS A 771 14.00 -20.55 -48.82
N LEU A 772 13.07 -20.73 -49.76
CA LEU A 772 12.98 -21.96 -50.54
C LEU A 772 13.96 -21.92 -51.71
N ARG A 773 14.77 -22.97 -51.86
CA ARG A 773 15.64 -23.13 -53.02
C ARG A 773 14.88 -23.74 -54.19
N ALA A 774 15.24 -23.37 -55.41
CA ALA A 774 14.55 -23.79 -56.63
C ALA A 774 14.74 -25.30 -56.93
N ASP A 775 15.85 -25.87 -56.49
CA ASP A 775 16.26 -27.27 -56.67
C ASP A 775 15.61 -28.26 -55.68
N MET A 776 14.96 -27.77 -54.62
CA MET A 776 14.29 -28.62 -53.63
C MET A 776 13.07 -29.32 -54.24
N SER A 777 12.93 -30.61 -53.95
CA SER A 777 11.72 -31.38 -54.25
C SER A 777 10.50 -30.85 -53.49
N ALA A 778 9.31 -31.23 -53.95
CA ALA A 778 8.05 -30.84 -53.33
C ALA A 778 7.98 -31.22 -51.84
N ASP A 779 8.48 -32.41 -51.49
CA ASP A 779 8.43 -32.92 -50.12
C ASP A 779 9.48 -32.21 -49.23
N GLU A 780 10.69 -31.90 -49.74
CA GLU A 780 11.69 -31.09 -49.03
C GLU A 780 11.23 -29.65 -48.76
N LYS A 781 10.52 -29.03 -49.70
CA LYS A 781 9.95 -27.68 -49.50
C LYS A 781 8.91 -27.67 -48.37
N ILE A 782 8.07 -28.70 -48.32
CA ILE A 782 7.03 -28.84 -47.29
C ILE A 782 7.66 -29.05 -45.91
N GLU A 783 8.65 -29.94 -45.80
CA GLU A 783 9.41 -30.16 -44.56
C GLU A 783 10.09 -28.87 -44.10
N HIS A 784 10.75 -28.16 -45.00
CA HIS A 784 11.41 -26.88 -44.68
C HIS A 784 10.44 -25.83 -44.14
N ILE A 785 9.23 -25.71 -44.71
CA ILE A 785 8.21 -24.77 -44.22
C ILE A 785 7.72 -25.16 -42.83
N ILE A 786 7.39 -26.43 -42.66
CA ILE A 786 6.91 -26.97 -41.38
C ILE A 786 7.95 -26.66 -40.31
N ASP A 787 9.23 -26.92 -40.58
CA ASP A 787 10.32 -26.74 -39.62
C ASP A 787 10.68 -25.29 -39.33
N ASN A 788 10.53 -24.37 -40.28
CA ASN A 788 11.04 -23.00 -40.17
C ASN A 788 9.96 -21.91 -39.98
N THR A 789 8.67 -22.24 -40.01
CA THR A 789 7.57 -21.25 -39.95
C THR A 789 6.41 -21.68 -39.06
N ALA A 790 5.45 -20.77 -38.83
CA ALA A 790 4.18 -21.12 -38.17
C ALA A 790 3.23 -21.79 -39.17
N VAL A 791 2.58 -22.88 -38.74
CA VAL A 791 1.65 -23.67 -39.57
C VAL A 791 0.39 -24.06 -38.79
N MET A 792 -0.72 -24.26 -39.51
CA MET A 792 -2.02 -24.65 -38.93
C MET A 792 -2.73 -25.69 -39.79
N LEU A 793 -3.29 -26.72 -39.14
CA LEU A 793 -4.30 -27.61 -39.70
C LEU A 793 -5.67 -27.23 -39.12
N ARG A 794 -6.58 -26.78 -39.97
CA ARG A 794 -7.99 -26.58 -39.62
C ARG A 794 -8.79 -27.79 -40.03
N ILE A 795 -9.43 -28.46 -39.09
CA ILE A 795 -10.21 -29.68 -39.30
C ILE A 795 -11.69 -29.34 -39.09
N ILE A 796 -12.52 -29.61 -40.09
CA ILE A 796 -13.96 -29.33 -40.07
C ILE A 796 -14.70 -30.64 -40.36
N PRO A 797 -15.63 -31.09 -39.51
CA PRO A 797 -16.39 -32.30 -39.77
C PRO A 797 -17.47 -32.01 -40.82
N THR A 798 -17.50 -32.82 -41.88
CA THR A 798 -18.49 -32.71 -42.97
C THR A 798 -19.89 -33.18 -42.54
N ARG A 799 -19.96 -33.98 -41.47
CA ARG A 799 -21.14 -34.42 -40.73
C ARG A 799 -20.77 -34.57 -39.26
N SER A 800 -21.74 -34.48 -38.35
CA SER A 800 -21.48 -34.68 -36.92
C SER A 800 -20.84 -36.05 -36.67
N THR A 801 -19.74 -36.06 -35.93
CA THR A 801 -18.92 -37.25 -35.63
C THR A 801 -18.44 -37.17 -34.17
N SER A 802 -17.35 -37.84 -33.81
CA SER A 802 -16.76 -37.78 -32.47
C SER A 802 -15.29 -37.42 -32.52
N TYR A 803 -14.82 -36.71 -31.50
CA TYR A 803 -13.38 -36.43 -31.33
C TYR A 803 -12.57 -37.72 -31.12
N SER A 804 -13.18 -38.77 -30.58
CA SER A 804 -12.55 -40.10 -30.44
C SER A 804 -12.12 -40.70 -31.78
N HIS A 805 -12.90 -40.51 -32.83
CA HIS A 805 -12.56 -41.00 -34.17
C HIS A 805 -11.32 -40.30 -34.74
N LEU A 806 -11.22 -38.98 -34.56
CA LEU A 806 -10.06 -38.19 -34.97
C LEU A 806 -8.82 -38.54 -34.14
N ARG A 807 -8.98 -38.66 -32.82
CA ARG A 807 -7.94 -39.06 -31.89
C ARG A 807 -7.32 -40.39 -32.28
N ASP A 808 -8.15 -41.42 -32.47
CA ASP A 808 -7.64 -42.76 -32.75
C ASP A 808 -6.95 -42.81 -34.12
N ALA A 809 -7.36 -41.98 -35.08
CA ALA A 809 -6.67 -41.82 -36.35
C ALA A 809 -5.28 -41.19 -36.18
N PHE A 810 -5.15 -40.11 -35.40
CA PHE A 810 -3.85 -39.49 -35.10
C PHE A 810 -2.91 -40.42 -34.34
N LEU A 811 -3.43 -41.18 -33.37
CA LEU A 811 -2.60 -42.10 -32.59
C LEU A 811 -2.08 -43.25 -33.45
N ARG A 812 -2.94 -43.88 -34.26
CA ARG A 812 -2.52 -44.94 -35.20
C ARG A 812 -1.46 -44.42 -36.16
N MET A 813 -1.66 -43.21 -36.69
CA MET A 813 -0.70 -42.55 -37.57
C MET A 813 0.67 -42.35 -36.91
N LEU A 814 0.73 -41.75 -35.72
CA LEU A 814 2.00 -41.52 -35.02
C LEU A 814 2.72 -42.84 -34.74
N GLN A 815 1.98 -43.88 -34.34
CA GLN A 815 2.52 -45.21 -34.10
C GLN A 815 3.09 -45.85 -35.38
N THR A 816 2.38 -45.75 -36.52
CA THR A 816 2.89 -46.25 -37.81
C THR A 816 4.19 -45.55 -38.20
N ARG A 817 4.26 -44.22 -38.11
CA ARG A 817 5.48 -43.46 -38.42
C ARG A 817 6.63 -43.77 -37.48
N GLN A 818 6.34 -43.94 -36.20
CA GLN A 818 7.35 -44.37 -35.23
C GLN A 818 7.95 -45.72 -35.63
N ASN A 819 7.12 -46.68 -36.05
CA ASN A 819 7.58 -48.00 -36.49
C ASN A 819 8.37 -47.95 -37.81
N GLU A 820 7.98 -47.08 -38.75
CA GLU A 820 8.71 -46.90 -40.01
C GLU A 820 10.07 -46.23 -39.80
N ALA A 821 10.15 -45.20 -38.96
CA ALA A 821 11.40 -44.50 -38.63
C ALA A 821 12.38 -45.45 -37.91
N LYS A 822 11.88 -46.31 -37.01
CA LYS A 822 12.66 -47.39 -36.40
C LYS A 822 13.24 -48.36 -37.44
N LYS A 823 12.44 -48.76 -38.44
CA LYS A 823 12.91 -49.65 -39.52
C LYS A 823 13.98 -49.02 -40.41
N ARG A 824 14.03 -47.70 -40.52
CA ARG A 824 15.03 -46.95 -41.30
C ARG A 824 16.29 -46.61 -40.50
N GLY A 825 16.34 -46.92 -39.21
CA GLY A 825 17.46 -46.57 -38.33
C GLY A 825 17.54 -45.09 -37.93
N GLU A 826 16.49 -44.32 -38.22
CA GLU A 826 16.42 -42.86 -37.95
C GLU A 826 15.86 -42.56 -36.54
N PHE A 827 15.54 -43.58 -35.75
CA PHE A 827 14.80 -43.45 -34.50
C PHE A 827 15.25 -44.49 -33.46
N THR A 828 15.93 -44.04 -32.39
CA THR A 828 16.53 -44.90 -31.37
C THR A 828 15.50 -45.41 -30.35
N GLU A 829 15.88 -46.34 -29.46
CA GLU A 829 15.02 -46.74 -28.34
C GLU A 829 14.81 -45.61 -27.32
N GLU A 830 15.79 -44.74 -27.15
CA GLU A 830 15.73 -43.56 -26.27
C GLU A 830 14.74 -42.52 -26.81
N ASP A 831 14.74 -42.29 -28.13
CA ASP A 831 13.75 -41.45 -28.81
C ASP A 831 12.32 -42.00 -28.65
N ALA A 832 12.17 -43.34 -28.64
CA ALA A 832 10.87 -43.98 -28.46
C ALA A 832 10.28 -43.77 -27.06
N LEU A 833 11.12 -43.77 -26.04
CA LEU A 833 10.73 -43.41 -24.67
C LEU A 833 10.36 -41.93 -24.57
N ALA A 834 11.15 -41.04 -25.18
CA ALA A 834 10.92 -39.59 -25.15
C ALA A 834 9.61 -39.15 -25.83
N VAL A 835 9.16 -39.88 -26.86
CA VAL A 835 7.93 -39.58 -27.61
C VAL A 835 6.68 -40.25 -27.01
N GLY A 836 6.84 -41.32 -26.23
CA GLY A 836 5.73 -42.09 -25.68
C GLY A 836 4.84 -41.35 -24.66
N ALA A 837 5.42 -40.47 -23.84
CA ALA A 837 4.65 -39.62 -22.92
C ALA A 837 3.82 -38.55 -23.67
N PRO A 838 4.40 -37.77 -24.60
CA PRO A 838 3.64 -36.83 -25.42
C PRO A 838 2.46 -37.41 -26.20
N ILE A 839 2.60 -38.62 -26.78
CA ILE A 839 1.50 -39.31 -27.47
C ILE A 839 0.35 -39.63 -26.50
N ARG A 840 0.66 -40.02 -25.26
CA ARG A 840 -0.36 -40.27 -24.23
C ARG A 840 -1.07 -38.98 -23.81
N THR A 841 -0.34 -37.87 -23.69
CA THR A 841 -0.93 -36.56 -23.40
C THR A 841 -1.84 -36.07 -24.52
N LEU A 842 -1.46 -36.28 -25.79
CA LEU A 842 -2.32 -35.95 -26.93
C LEU A 842 -3.65 -36.75 -26.90
N LYS A 843 -3.59 -38.03 -26.47
CA LYS A 843 -4.78 -38.88 -26.30
C LYS A 843 -5.74 -38.31 -25.26
N THR A 844 -5.24 -37.73 -24.17
CA THR A 844 -6.08 -37.18 -23.09
C THR A 844 -6.66 -35.82 -23.42
N MET A 845 -6.02 -35.04 -24.30
CA MET A 845 -6.51 -33.72 -24.74
C MET A 845 -7.78 -33.80 -25.61
N LEU A 846 -7.97 -34.88 -26.38
CA LEU A 846 -9.13 -35.04 -27.25
C LEU A 846 -10.29 -35.73 -26.49
N PRO A 847 -11.39 -35.02 -26.21
CA PRO A 847 -12.50 -35.54 -25.40
C PRO A 847 -13.28 -36.65 -26.12
N ASN A 848 -14.10 -37.40 -25.38
CA ASN A 848 -15.03 -38.38 -25.97
C ASN A 848 -16.37 -37.77 -26.41
N THR A 849 -16.46 -36.43 -26.54
CA THR A 849 -17.68 -35.71 -26.90
C THR A 849 -17.94 -35.68 -28.41
N PRO A 850 -19.18 -35.35 -28.85
CA PRO A 850 -19.49 -35.17 -30.26
C PRO A 850 -18.70 -34.00 -30.90
N PHE A 851 -18.22 -34.21 -32.13
CA PHE A 851 -17.64 -33.18 -32.99
C PHE A 851 -18.66 -32.78 -34.05
N VAL A 852 -19.38 -31.68 -33.79
CA VAL A 852 -20.60 -31.29 -34.52
C VAL A 852 -20.29 -30.67 -35.88
N LYS A 853 -21.08 -30.98 -36.91
CA LYS A 853 -20.97 -30.38 -38.26
C LYS A 853 -20.93 -28.85 -38.17
N GLY A 854 -19.95 -28.23 -38.84
CA GLY A 854 -19.78 -26.77 -38.88
C GLY A 854 -18.90 -26.19 -37.76
N SER A 855 -18.62 -26.96 -36.70
CA SER A 855 -17.53 -26.62 -35.76
C SER A 855 -16.17 -26.91 -36.38
N PHE A 856 -15.08 -26.44 -35.77
CA PHE A 856 -13.73 -26.67 -36.28
C PHE A 856 -12.74 -26.91 -35.14
N LEU A 857 -11.69 -27.66 -35.44
CA LEU A 857 -10.53 -27.85 -34.57
C LEU A 857 -9.31 -27.28 -35.29
N ASP A 858 -8.68 -26.28 -34.68
CA ASP A 858 -7.42 -25.72 -35.17
C ASP A 858 -6.26 -26.39 -34.41
N VAL A 859 -5.40 -27.08 -35.16
CA VAL A 859 -4.13 -27.61 -34.68
C VAL A 859 -3.04 -26.68 -35.18
N PHE A 860 -2.44 -25.92 -34.28
CA PHE A 860 -1.47 -24.88 -34.59
C PHE A 860 -0.08 -25.26 -34.09
N MET A 861 0.94 -25.02 -34.91
CA MET A 861 2.34 -25.14 -34.53
C MET A 861 3.02 -23.79 -34.80
N PRO A 862 3.51 -23.09 -33.76
CA PRO A 862 4.15 -21.79 -33.89
C PRO A 862 5.50 -21.91 -34.61
N ALA A 863 5.99 -20.78 -35.09
CA ALA A 863 7.34 -20.69 -35.65
C ALA A 863 8.38 -21.17 -34.62
N PRO A 864 9.46 -21.84 -35.07
CA PRO A 864 10.53 -22.26 -34.16
C PRO A 864 11.18 -21.05 -33.49
N VAL A 865 11.46 -21.17 -32.19
CA VAL A 865 12.23 -20.18 -31.42
C VAL A 865 13.55 -20.84 -31.04
N SER A 866 14.66 -20.15 -31.28
CA SER A 866 16.00 -20.70 -31.02
C SER A 866 16.13 -21.15 -29.55
N GLY A 867 16.54 -22.41 -29.35
CA GLY A 867 16.76 -22.99 -28.03
C GLY A 867 15.50 -23.48 -27.28
N GLN A 868 14.30 -23.44 -27.89
CA GLN A 868 13.06 -23.94 -27.28
C GLN A 868 12.42 -25.11 -28.04
N PRO A 869 11.83 -26.10 -27.33
CA PRO A 869 11.07 -27.17 -27.97
C PRO A 869 9.79 -26.64 -28.62
N ARG A 870 9.39 -27.19 -29.77
CA ARG A 870 8.18 -26.72 -30.45
C ARG A 870 6.92 -27.22 -29.74
N THR A 871 5.95 -26.32 -29.66
CA THR A 871 4.68 -26.56 -28.97
C THR A 871 3.56 -26.78 -29.96
N LEU A 872 2.86 -27.91 -29.88
CA LEU A 872 1.64 -28.17 -30.63
C LEU A 872 0.44 -27.65 -29.83
N ILE A 873 -0.31 -26.70 -30.38
CA ILE A 873 -1.48 -26.09 -29.74
C ILE A 873 -2.75 -26.62 -30.40
N LEU A 874 -3.63 -27.25 -29.63
CA LEU A 874 -4.98 -27.58 -30.07
C LEU A 874 -5.91 -26.52 -29.49
N ARG A 875 -6.52 -25.73 -30.38
CA ARG A 875 -7.40 -24.63 -29.99
C ARG A 875 -8.51 -25.14 -29.06
N ASP A 876 -8.67 -24.46 -27.93
CA ASP A 876 -9.63 -24.76 -26.87
C ASP A 876 -9.40 -26.12 -26.14
N MET A 877 -8.29 -26.84 -26.43
CA MET A 877 -8.00 -28.17 -25.87
C MET A 877 -6.59 -28.32 -25.25
N GLY A 878 -5.77 -27.27 -25.28
CA GLY A 878 -4.46 -27.21 -24.62
C GLY A 878 -3.26 -27.33 -25.56
N ALA A 879 -2.07 -27.52 -24.99
CA ALA A 879 -0.81 -27.50 -25.72
C ALA A 879 0.17 -28.62 -25.30
N LEU A 880 0.94 -29.13 -26.25
CA LEU A 880 1.88 -30.23 -26.08
C LEU A 880 3.29 -29.87 -26.57
N GLN A 881 4.29 -29.93 -25.70
CA GLN A 881 5.68 -29.61 -26.04
C GLN A 881 6.45 -30.86 -26.50
N ASN A 882 6.44 -31.12 -27.81
CA ASN A 882 7.30 -32.14 -28.42
C ASN A 882 7.42 -31.91 -29.94
N SER A 883 8.64 -31.61 -30.40
CA SER A 883 8.89 -31.31 -31.81
C SER A 883 8.60 -32.49 -32.75
N TRP A 884 8.91 -33.73 -32.35
CA TRP A 884 8.68 -34.90 -33.20
C TRP A 884 7.20 -35.19 -33.43
N VAL A 885 6.39 -35.15 -32.36
CA VAL A 885 4.93 -35.32 -32.44
C VAL A 885 4.30 -34.20 -33.24
N ALA A 886 4.72 -32.95 -33.00
CA ALA A 886 4.24 -31.80 -33.73
C ALA A 886 4.55 -31.93 -35.23
N THR A 887 5.82 -32.06 -35.62
CA THR A 887 6.24 -32.16 -37.02
C THR A 887 5.57 -33.32 -37.76
N ASN A 888 5.51 -34.52 -37.16
CA ASN A 888 4.91 -35.68 -37.84
C ASN A 888 3.40 -35.60 -38.00
N LEU A 889 2.69 -34.90 -37.12
CA LEU A 889 1.26 -34.65 -37.27
C LEU A 889 0.96 -33.78 -38.49
N PHE A 890 1.78 -32.76 -38.73
CA PHE A 890 1.66 -31.90 -39.90
C PHE A 890 2.14 -32.58 -41.19
N LEU A 891 3.25 -33.32 -41.16
CA LEU A 891 3.73 -34.06 -42.34
C LEU A 891 2.72 -35.12 -42.83
N HIS A 892 1.93 -35.70 -41.93
CA HIS A 892 0.91 -36.66 -42.33
C HIS A 892 -0.22 -36.06 -43.17
N TYR A 893 -0.46 -34.75 -43.05
CA TYR A 893 -1.37 -34.04 -43.95
C TYR A 893 -0.99 -34.24 -45.43
N PHE A 894 0.30 -34.45 -45.71
CA PHE A 894 0.82 -34.64 -47.05
C PHE A 894 1.08 -36.10 -47.43
N SER A 895 1.01 -37.05 -46.47
CA SER A 895 1.36 -38.46 -46.69
C SER A 895 0.19 -39.46 -46.76
N ALA A 896 -1.03 -39.09 -46.37
CA ALA A 896 -2.15 -40.04 -46.20
C ALA A 896 -3.06 -40.18 -47.44
N LYS A 897 -2.87 -41.25 -48.24
CA LYS A 897 -3.30 -41.40 -49.65
C LYS A 897 -2.78 -40.22 -50.50
N PRO A 898 -2.36 -40.43 -51.75
CA PRO A 898 -1.73 -39.34 -52.49
C PRO A 898 -2.70 -38.16 -52.54
N ALA A 899 -2.39 -37.10 -51.78
CA ALA A 899 -2.79 -35.76 -52.15
C ALA A 899 -2.50 -35.70 -53.64
N SER A 900 -3.51 -35.37 -54.45
CA SER A 900 -3.34 -35.47 -55.90
C SER A 900 -2.03 -34.76 -56.26
N PRO A 901 -1.23 -35.26 -57.21
CA PRO A 901 -0.03 -34.55 -57.65
C PRO A 901 -0.34 -33.06 -57.93
N ALA A 902 -1.57 -32.74 -58.35
CA ALA A 902 -2.11 -31.39 -58.47
C ALA A 902 -2.26 -30.62 -57.13
N LEU A 903 -2.70 -31.23 -56.04
CA LEU A 903 -2.73 -30.57 -54.72
C LEU A 903 -1.32 -30.31 -54.20
N LYS A 904 -0.40 -31.28 -54.31
CA LYS A 904 1.02 -31.09 -53.96
C LYS A 904 1.66 -29.99 -54.84
N LYS A 905 1.38 -30.00 -56.14
CA LYS A 905 1.85 -28.99 -57.09
C LYS A 905 1.28 -27.60 -56.81
N ARG A 906 -0.03 -27.47 -56.54
CA ARG A 906 -0.67 -26.18 -56.18
C ARG A 906 -0.17 -25.62 -54.85
N VAL A 907 0.09 -26.51 -53.89
CA VAL A 907 0.77 -26.19 -52.64
C VAL A 907 2.15 -25.62 -52.99
N VAL A 908 3.01 -26.38 -53.70
CA VAL A 908 4.35 -25.93 -54.09
C VAL A 908 4.37 -24.65 -54.95
N GLU A 909 3.40 -24.45 -55.85
CA GLU A 909 3.24 -23.26 -56.69
C GLU A 909 2.90 -22.02 -55.85
N LYS A 910 1.94 -22.12 -54.94
CA LYS A 910 1.61 -21.04 -53.98
C LYS A 910 2.74 -20.74 -52.99
N LEU A 911 3.68 -21.67 -52.83
CA LEU A 911 4.82 -21.57 -51.93
C LEU A 911 6.07 -21.04 -52.63
N SER A 912 6.17 -21.17 -53.97
CA SER A 912 7.36 -20.80 -54.76
C SER A 912 7.22 -19.47 -55.50
N GLY A 913 6.06 -18.82 -55.44
CA GLY A 913 5.81 -17.46 -55.94
C GLY A 913 5.39 -16.56 -54.79
#